data_AF-A0AAV2NQE7-F1
#
_entry.id   AF-A0AAV2NQE7-F1
#
_cell.length_a   1.000
_cell.length_b   1.000
_cell.length_c   1.000
_cell.angle_alpha   90.00
_cell.angle_beta   90.00
_cell.angle_gamma   90.00
#
_symmetry.space_group_name_H-M   'P 1'
#
loop_
_entity.id
_entity.type
_entity.pdbx_description
1 polymer ?
#
loop_
_entity_poly.entity_id
_entity_poly.type
_entity_poly.pdbx_seq_one_letter_code
_entity_poly.pdbx_strand_id
1 'polypeptide(L)'
;MFTTLKNKIREEIGSDVSSVIRNAGSIRAINSKHVSQTGSTSSVSGSQISLDGLREENSSPLPSVSSKGENNLECKLNDGIQLSIKDIKKLENREDEWRKRLIKKEAEILKRMEKQEEEWKVRLFEKEKEWKKVIEKQEKEKQRLEEEIKKIEIAKQSLEHALKDAEEYKKKLYSFQEDAEQLEGFQTQEMAKVKHLLLAKEQEVDEKTCHLKAATAEIESLKTEVSRLRRYEDELNDIQDEMETMRHSTQRERAQLSCQLAQTEEQVRHLKDKVFVLEQRIALETNDQVTVDERIADLMRERTLLERKLEETHLHLSDIKTSWSGKISSLETQVGRLSRQAGEEGLERRQVEQEKEKLKQRIKQLEAEIEVNNIVIATKDAKLLRMTEDIDEMATELKELRASVDDEVEEFKRQIETSSKQITQLKLDLENTTSKLSAVTNELANLRLSLEREQSNNSSLRLELAYLQEILESERSTTAELRISFEKEKDEKDAALLRNAQVSQDIEIVKQKNRQQEIENMELQSRVDNLEDHLVGKVKEAEQAAITLKQFELKVAKLEEAERNREKIERNERILKSNLLDLEEQLSEKNKTIKVLQQRLTDMKKTLQRELKIPSSSLDSDAEASAAILNPSSSKTVTAKHNNSREDDVNFKYLKHVLIKFLTSREYEALHLTRAVATLLHFSPEEERLLQETLEWKMSWFGTRPNLGFGQTAKAIPPS
;
A
#
# COMPACT_ATOMS: atom_id res chain seq x y z
N MET A 1 47.47 -4.45 -42.50
CA MET A 1 46.71 -3.67 -41.50
C MET A 1 46.99 -2.17 -41.61
N PHE A 2 48.10 -1.61 -41.09
CA PHE A 2 48.34 -0.15 -41.13
C PHE A 2 48.38 0.45 -42.55
N THR A 3 48.98 -0.27 -43.51
CA THR A 3 48.97 0.07 -44.95
C THR A 3 47.57 0.03 -45.55
N THR A 4 46.77 -0.96 -45.17
CA THR A 4 45.39 -1.15 -45.64
C THR A 4 44.49 0.01 -45.20
N LEU A 5 44.60 0.43 -43.93
CA LEU A 5 43.88 1.58 -43.38
C LEU A 5 44.30 2.90 -44.08
N LYS A 6 45.60 3.09 -44.34
CA LYS A 6 46.13 4.25 -45.06
C LYS A 6 45.71 4.31 -46.54
N ASN A 7 45.31 3.18 -47.14
CA ASN A 7 44.68 3.15 -48.46
C ASN A 7 43.21 3.59 -48.39
N LYS A 8 42.42 2.99 -47.48
CA LYS A 8 40.99 3.30 -47.29
C LYS A 8 40.74 4.81 -47.08
N ILE A 9 41.54 5.44 -46.20
CA ILE A 9 41.45 6.88 -45.89
C ILE A 9 41.80 7.77 -47.10
N ARG A 10 42.68 7.31 -47.99
CA ARG A 10 43.04 8.05 -49.22
C ARG A 10 41.91 8.02 -50.26
N GLU A 11 41.16 6.93 -50.32
CA GLU A 11 40.00 6.81 -51.21
C GLU A 11 38.85 7.72 -50.77
N GLU A 12 38.56 7.82 -49.47
CA GLU A 12 37.46 8.68 -48.97
C GLU A 12 37.76 10.19 -49.02
N ILE A 13 39.01 10.62 -48.82
CA ILE A 13 39.35 12.03 -48.61
C ILE A 13 40.00 12.68 -49.86
N GLY A 14 40.34 11.89 -50.89
CA GLY A 14 40.74 12.39 -52.22
C GLY A 14 42.05 13.21 -52.28
N SER A 15 42.79 13.30 -51.18
CA SER A 15 44.02 14.08 -51.06
C SER A 15 45.00 13.43 -50.07
N ASP A 16 46.32 13.63 -50.27
CA ASP A 16 47.33 12.96 -49.46
C ASP A 16 47.50 13.62 -48.08
N VAL A 17 47.54 12.79 -47.04
CA VAL A 17 47.52 13.20 -45.62
C VAL A 17 48.70 14.12 -45.25
N SER A 18 49.81 14.03 -46.00
CA SER A 18 51.01 14.87 -45.88
C SER A 18 50.79 16.35 -46.25
N SER A 19 49.63 16.71 -46.82
CA SER A 19 49.29 18.08 -47.20
C SER A 19 48.63 18.87 -46.06
N VAL A 20 47.63 18.27 -45.39
CA VAL A 20 46.75 18.94 -44.41
C VAL A 20 47.50 19.39 -43.15
N ILE A 21 48.52 18.63 -42.73
CA ILE A 21 49.28 18.88 -41.49
C ILE A 21 50.08 20.20 -41.52
N ARG A 22 50.25 20.84 -42.69
CA ARG A 22 51.10 22.03 -42.84
C ARG A 22 50.44 23.36 -42.41
N ASN A 23 49.11 23.40 -42.25
CA ASN A 23 48.35 24.65 -42.07
C ASN A 23 47.74 24.85 -40.67
N ALA A 24 48.38 24.35 -39.60
CA ALA A 24 47.99 24.62 -38.21
C ALA A 24 49.21 24.60 -37.25
N GLY A 25 50.02 25.67 -37.25
CA GLY A 25 51.37 25.67 -36.65
C GLY A 25 51.75 26.86 -35.75
N SER A 26 50.88 27.31 -34.86
CA SER A 26 51.14 28.36 -33.84
C SER A 26 49.96 28.45 -32.85
N ILE A 27 50.07 28.69 -31.54
CA ILE A 27 51.21 29.09 -30.66
C ILE A 27 51.30 28.17 -29.40
N ARG A 28 52.44 28.25 -28.72
CA ARG A 28 52.91 27.57 -27.50
C ARG A 28 52.14 27.90 -26.19
N ALA A 29 52.25 26.99 -25.20
CA ALA A 29 52.38 27.21 -23.73
C ALA A 29 51.14 27.29 -22.78
N ILE A 30 50.98 26.24 -21.96
CA ILE A 30 51.15 26.20 -20.47
C ILE A 30 50.26 27.08 -19.53
N ASN A 31 49.73 26.39 -18.49
CA ASN A 31 49.27 26.84 -17.15
C ASN A 31 47.88 27.49 -16.90
N SER A 32 47.00 26.66 -16.32
CA SER A 32 46.35 26.86 -15.01
C SER A 32 45.17 27.85 -14.82
N LYS A 33 44.30 27.44 -13.86
CA LYS A 33 43.30 28.19 -13.07
C LYS A 33 41.88 28.45 -13.65
N HIS A 34 40.93 27.99 -12.82
CA HIS A 34 39.65 28.60 -12.44
C HIS A 34 38.38 28.45 -13.31
N VAL A 35 37.28 28.13 -12.59
CA VAL A 35 35.89 28.64 -12.75
C VAL A 35 35.07 28.10 -13.94
N SER A 36 33.83 27.59 -13.78
CA SER A 36 33.04 27.28 -12.56
C SER A 36 31.72 26.52 -12.83
N GLN A 37 31.07 26.10 -11.72
CA GLN A 37 29.61 26.13 -11.45
C GLN A 37 28.70 24.89 -11.64
N THR A 38 27.72 24.83 -10.71
CA THR A 38 26.62 23.87 -10.51
C THR A 38 27.03 22.48 -9.97
N GLY A 39 26.43 21.95 -8.89
CA GLY A 39 25.40 22.51 -8.01
C GLY A 39 25.26 21.83 -6.63
N SER A 40 24.78 22.61 -5.67
CA SER A 40 24.63 22.42 -4.21
C SER A 40 24.16 21.06 -3.64
N THR A 41 24.71 20.69 -2.48
CA THR A 41 23.94 20.30 -1.27
C THR A 41 24.55 20.95 -0.01
N SER A 42 23.90 20.82 1.14
CA SER A 42 23.94 21.81 2.24
C SER A 42 24.98 21.61 3.36
N SER A 43 25.38 22.74 3.95
CA SER A 43 26.24 22.90 5.13
C SER A 43 25.75 22.25 6.42
N VAL A 44 26.65 22.07 7.40
CA VAL A 44 26.69 22.90 8.63
C VAL A 44 28.07 22.76 9.31
N SER A 45 28.58 23.86 9.87
CA SER A 45 29.88 23.91 10.56
C SER A 45 29.72 23.74 12.08
N GLY A 46 30.72 23.13 12.73
CA GLY A 46 30.88 23.14 14.20
C GLY A 46 32.35 23.35 14.57
N SER A 47 32.65 24.44 15.28
CA SER A 47 34.04 24.81 15.61
C SER A 47 34.54 24.04 16.84
N GLN A 48 35.78 23.53 16.80
CA GLN A 48 36.47 23.07 18.00
C GLN A 48 36.96 24.26 18.82
N ILE A 49 36.59 24.33 20.10
CA ILE A 49 37.13 25.28 21.09
C ILE A 49 37.26 24.57 22.45
N SER A 50 38.51 24.25 22.81
CA SER A 50 39.12 24.26 24.15
C SER A 50 38.50 23.56 25.38
N LEU A 51 39.32 23.45 26.43
CA LEU A 51 39.07 22.92 27.78
C LEU A 51 38.76 21.40 27.87
N ASP A 52 39.84 20.63 27.95
CA ASP A 52 39.90 19.50 28.88
C ASP A 52 40.36 20.02 30.26
N GLY A 53 39.88 19.46 31.36
CA GLY A 53 40.23 19.89 32.71
C GLY A 53 39.23 19.52 33.81
N LEU A 54 39.45 18.36 34.45
CA LEU A 54 38.75 17.84 35.65
C LEU A 54 37.29 17.42 35.35
N ARG A 55 36.70 16.39 35.97
CA ARG A 55 36.94 15.66 37.24
C ARG A 55 36.47 14.19 37.00
N GLU A 56 36.67 13.16 37.81
CA GLU A 56 37.10 13.01 39.21
C GLU A 56 37.69 11.61 39.43
N GLU A 57 38.37 11.39 40.55
CA GLU A 57 38.05 10.22 41.39
C GLU A 57 38.26 10.58 42.88
N ASN A 58 37.38 10.09 43.77
CA ASN A 58 37.44 10.37 45.21
C ASN A 58 38.00 9.16 45.97
N SER A 59 38.99 9.37 46.83
CA SER A 59 39.30 8.44 47.92
C SER A 59 39.86 9.17 49.15
N SER A 60 39.72 8.54 50.31
CA SER A 60 40.10 9.05 51.64
C SER A 60 40.38 7.85 52.56
N PRO A 61 40.96 7.99 53.76
CA PRO A 61 41.60 9.17 54.38
C PRO A 61 43.03 8.83 54.93
N LEU A 62 43.52 9.67 55.88
CA LEU A 62 44.73 9.52 56.72
C LEU A 62 46.08 9.87 56.05
N PRO A 63 46.85 10.75 56.71
CA PRO A 63 48.09 10.29 57.33
C PRO A 63 48.17 10.62 58.84
N SER A 64 49.19 10.10 59.51
CA SER A 64 49.53 10.49 60.89
C SER A 64 51.04 10.64 61.08
N VAL A 65 51.45 11.41 62.09
CA VAL A 65 52.82 11.63 62.57
C VAL A 65 53.79 12.37 61.63
N SER A 66 53.95 13.68 61.86
CA SER A 66 55.24 14.28 62.22
C SER A 66 55.05 15.67 62.83
N SER A 67 55.78 15.99 63.90
CA SER A 67 55.67 17.27 64.61
C SER A 67 56.77 18.24 64.21
N LYS A 68 56.46 19.56 64.15
CA LYS A 68 57.26 20.63 64.80
C LYS A 68 56.67 22.04 64.62
N GLY A 69 56.45 22.71 65.74
CA GLY A 69 56.33 24.17 65.90
C GLY A 69 55.10 24.87 65.28
N GLU A 70 54.70 26.05 65.75
CA GLU A 70 54.82 26.65 67.09
C GLU A 70 53.90 27.90 67.16
N ASN A 71 53.59 28.39 68.37
CA ASN A 71 53.12 29.75 68.69
C ASN A 71 51.73 30.25 68.19
N ASN A 72 50.75 30.11 69.10
CA ASN A 72 49.95 31.19 69.70
C ASN A 72 49.30 32.31 68.86
N LEU A 73 48.02 32.60 69.17
CA LEU A 73 47.63 33.89 69.80
C LEU A 73 46.21 33.81 70.41
N GLU A 74 46.01 34.38 71.61
CA GLU A 74 44.69 34.63 72.20
C GLU A 74 44.01 35.87 71.55
N CYS A 75 42.69 36.00 71.72
CA CYS A 75 41.99 37.26 71.47
C CYS A 75 41.02 37.57 72.63
N LYS A 76 41.21 38.75 73.25
CA LYS A 76 40.27 39.35 74.23
C LYS A 76 39.88 40.72 73.72
N LEU A 77 38.60 41.07 73.78
CA LEU A 77 38.10 42.38 73.38
C LEU A 77 38.15 43.38 74.54
N ASN A 78 38.54 44.62 74.22
CA ASN A 78 38.47 45.75 75.12
C ASN A 78 37.19 46.55 74.83
N ASP A 79 36.23 46.54 75.74
CA ASP A 79 35.52 47.76 76.13
C ASP A 79 34.93 47.59 77.54
N GLY A 80 35.04 48.64 78.36
CA GLY A 80 35.06 48.56 79.83
C GLY A 80 33.73 48.30 80.56
N ILE A 81 32.75 47.66 79.93
CA ILE A 81 31.47 47.31 80.59
C ILE A 81 31.44 45.82 80.91
N GLN A 82 31.56 45.51 82.21
CA GLN A 82 31.46 44.13 82.71
C GLN A 82 30.01 43.64 82.58
N LEU A 83 29.72 42.94 81.48
CA LEU A 83 28.48 42.18 81.30
C LEU A 83 28.25 41.30 82.54
N SER A 84 27.06 41.41 83.14
CA SER A 84 26.69 40.54 84.25
C SER A 84 26.78 39.08 83.83
N ILE A 85 27.16 38.18 84.73
CA ILE A 85 27.26 36.73 84.44
C ILE A 85 25.93 36.18 83.88
N LYS A 86 24.79 36.78 84.25
CA LYS A 86 23.47 36.46 83.67
C LYS A 86 23.29 36.93 82.23
N ASP A 87 23.91 38.03 81.84
CA ASP A 87 23.80 38.62 80.50
C ASP A 87 24.86 38.06 79.55
N ILE A 88 26.06 37.70 80.05
CA ILE A 88 26.98 36.80 79.35
C ILE A 88 26.26 35.49 79.03
N LYS A 89 25.65 34.81 80.01
CA LYS A 89 24.88 33.57 79.74
C LYS A 89 23.69 33.74 78.80
N LYS A 90 23.04 34.91 78.74
CA LYS A 90 22.01 35.19 77.73
C LYS A 90 22.60 35.36 76.34
N LEU A 91 23.77 35.99 76.22
CA LEU A 91 24.49 36.15 74.96
C LEU A 91 25.07 34.83 74.49
N GLU A 92 25.74 34.06 75.36
CA GLU A 92 26.18 32.68 75.09
C GLU A 92 25.00 31.83 74.62
N ASN A 93 23.88 31.77 75.36
CA ASN A 93 22.71 30.99 74.93
C ASN A 93 22.13 31.48 73.59
N ARG A 94 22.18 32.80 73.30
CA ARG A 94 21.76 33.34 71.99
C ARG A 94 22.74 32.95 70.89
N GLU A 95 24.04 33.04 71.14
CA GLU A 95 25.08 32.64 70.21
C GLU A 95 25.00 31.14 69.91
N ASP A 96 24.73 30.33 70.94
CA ASP A 96 24.56 28.89 70.84
C ASP A 96 23.27 28.53 70.07
N GLU A 97 22.17 29.28 70.27
CA GLU A 97 21.00 29.21 69.38
C GLU A 97 21.32 29.63 67.94
N TRP A 98 22.10 30.70 67.73
CA TRP A 98 22.48 31.18 66.39
C TRP A 98 23.42 30.19 65.69
N ARG A 99 24.38 29.60 66.39
CA ARG A 99 25.23 28.50 65.93
C ARG A 99 24.38 27.28 65.57
N LYS A 100 23.43 26.87 66.42
CA LYS A 100 22.49 25.78 66.12
C LYS A 100 21.57 26.09 64.93
N ARG A 101 21.11 27.34 64.77
CA ARG A 101 20.35 27.80 63.58
C ARG A 101 21.21 27.83 62.32
N LEU A 102 22.47 28.26 62.42
CA LEU A 102 23.44 28.32 61.33
C LEU A 102 23.81 26.92 60.85
N ILE A 103 24.26 26.03 61.74
CA ILE A 103 24.56 24.62 61.46
C ILE A 103 23.33 23.92 60.85
N LYS A 104 22.12 24.19 61.38
CA LYS A 104 20.88 23.67 60.79
C LYS A 104 20.62 24.22 59.38
N LYS A 105 20.95 25.49 59.11
CA LYS A 105 20.84 26.10 57.77
C LYS A 105 21.90 25.58 56.80
N GLU A 106 23.13 25.39 57.25
CA GLU A 106 24.23 24.81 56.48
C GLU A 106 23.91 23.36 56.10
N ALA A 107 23.42 22.55 57.05
CA ALA A 107 22.92 21.21 56.78
C ALA A 107 21.70 21.19 55.84
N GLU A 108 20.78 22.16 55.96
CA GLU A 108 19.62 22.32 55.07
C GLU A 108 20.04 22.75 53.65
N ILE A 109 21.13 23.51 53.50
CA ILE A 109 21.71 23.92 52.21
C ILE A 109 22.50 22.76 51.60
N LEU A 110 23.36 22.09 52.37
CA LEU A 110 24.11 20.90 51.93
C LEU A 110 23.16 19.82 51.43
N LYS A 111 22.12 19.47 52.21
CA LYS A 111 21.09 18.51 51.79
C LYS A 111 20.28 18.97 50.57
N ARG A 112 20.23 20.28 50.29
CA ARG A 112 19.64 20.81 49.06
C ARG A 112 20.57 20.67 47.86
N MET A 113 21.87 20.92 48.04
CA MET A 113 22.87 20.71 47.00
C MET A 113 23.03 19.22 46.67
N GLU A 114 23.17 18.36 47.68
CA GLU A 114 23.20 16.89 47.56
C GLU A 114 21.98 16.35 46.78
N LYS A 115 20.77 16.84 47.11
CA LYS A 115 19.56 16.49 46.36
C LYS A 115 19.57 17.01 44.91
N GLN A 116 20.09 18.21 44.66
CA GLN A 116 20.24 18.73 43.29
C GLN A 116 21.32 17.97 42.50
N GLU A 117 22.41 17.59 43.14
CA GLU A 117 23.53 16.86 42.55
C GLU A 117 23.09 15.46 42.12
N GLU A 118 22.36 14.73 42.97
CA GLU A 118 21.77 13.45 42.59
C GLU A 118 20.61 13.60 41.58
N GLU A 119 19.81 14.67 41.62
CA GLU A 119 18.85 14.98 40.55
C GLU A 119 19.54 15.25 39.19
N TRP A 120 20.71 15.90 39.18
CA TRP A 120 21.51 16.10 37.97
C TRP A 120 22.14 14.79 37.49
N LYS A 121 22.66 13.96 38.40
CA LYS A 121 23.27 12.66 38.12
C LYS A 121 22.27 11.68 37.50
N VAL A 122 21.03 11.64 38.02
CA VAL A 122 19.93 10.87 37.42
C VAL A 122 19.59 11.38 36.03
N ARG A 123 19.40 12.70 35.84
CA ARG A 123 19.12 13.28 34.50
C ARG A 123 20.24 13.00 33.50
N LEU A 124 21.50 13.03 33.94
CA LEU A 124 22.66 12.78 33.09
C LEU A 124 22.73 11.30 32.69
N PHE A 125 22.48 10.37 33.61
CA PHE A 125 22.36 8.94 33.32
C PHE A 125 21.17 8.61 32.41
N GLU A 126 20.04 9.30 32.57
CA GLU A 126 18.90 9.20 31.65
C GLU A 126 19.26 9.69 30.24
N LYS A 127 20.00 10.80 30.12
CA LYS A 127 20.47 11.31 28.82
C LYS A 127 21.53 10.41 28.18
N GLU A 128 22.47 9.85 28.95
CA GLU A 128 23.40 8.83 28.45
C GLU A 128 22.62 7.62 27.90
N LYS A 129 21.62 7.15 28.64
CA LYS A 129 20.75 6.02 28.25
C LYS A 129 19.88 6.31 27.03
N GLU A 130 19.47 7.56 26.81
CA GLU A 130 18.83 8.00 25.55
C GLU A 130 19.82 7.99 24.39
N TRP A 131 20.98 8.64 24.53
CA TRP A 131 22.01 8.69 23.48
C TRP A 131 22.49 7.30 23.08
N LYS A 132 22.69 6.40 24.05
CA LYS A 132 23.07 5.00 23.82
C LYS A 132 22.05 4.26 22.96
N LYS A 133 20.76 4.46 23.18
CA LYS A 133 19.68 3.92 22.32
C LYS A 133 19.67 4.54 20.91
N VAL A 134 19.96 5.83 20.79
CA VAL A 134 20.03 6.51 19.47
C VAL A 134 21.20 5.96 18.65
N ILE A 135 22.38 5.82 19.27
CA ILE A 135 23.56 5.22 18.63
C ILE A 135 23.30 3.76 18.27
N GLU A 136 22.71 2.96 19.18
CA GLU A 136 22.36 1.56 18.90
C GLU A 136 21.36 1.44 17.75
N LYS A 137 20.40 2.36 17.63
CA LYS A 137 19.48 2.42 16.48
C LYS A 137 20.23 2.77 15.20
N GLN A 138 21.06 3.82 15.20
CA GLN A 138 21.81 4.26 14.03
C GLN A 138 22.78 3.19 13.52
N GLU A 139 23.45 2.45 14.40
CA GLU A 139 24.36 1.38 13.99
C GLU A 139 23.60 0.19 13.39
N LYS A 140 22.41 -0.15 13.91
CA LYS A 140 21.51 -1.16 13.30
C LYS A 140 20.94 -0.70 11.94
N GLU A 141 20.69 0.59 11.78
CA GLU A 141 20.19 1.20 10.54
C GLU A 141 21.29 1.22 9.45
N LYS A 142 22.52 1.59 9.84
CA LYS A 142 23.75 1.46 9.03
C LYS A 142 24.01 0.02 8.59
N GLN A 143 23.94 -0.96 9.51
CA GLN A 143 24.15 -2.37 9.18
C GLN A 143 23.15 -2.90 8.14
N ARG A 144 21.87 -2.49 8.22
CA ARG A 144 20.87 -2.81 7.20
C ARG A 144 21.21 -2.21 5.83
N LEU A 145 21.62 -0.94 5.79
CA LEU A 145 22.03 -0.28 4.55
C LEU A 145 23.29 -0.95 3.95
N GLU A 146 24.26 -1.35 4.76
CA GLU A 146 25.42 -2.12 4.30
C GLU A 146 25.02 -3.49 3.74
N GLU A 147 24.02 -4.18 4.31
CA GLU A 147 23.48 -5.42 3.75
C GLU A 147 22.73 -5.19 2.43
N GLU A 148 21.94 -4.12 2.31
CA GLU A 148 21.26 -3.76 1.06
C GLU A 148 22.26 -3.42 -0.04
N ILE A 149 23.30 -2.64 0.25
CA ILE A 149 24.39 -2.35 -0.68
C ILE A 149 25.07 -3.65 -1.15
N LYS A 150 25.34 -4.60 -0.25
CA LYS A 150 25.92 -5.92 -0.61
C LYS A 150 24.97 -6.73 -1.51
N LYS A 151 23.66 -6.72 -1.24
CA LYS A 151 22.64 -7.39 -2.07
C LYS A 151 22.53 -6.74 -3.46
N ILE A 152 22.58 -5.41 -3.53
CA ILE A 152 22.55 -4.64 -4.78
C ILE A 152 23.80 -4.89 -5.63
N GLU A 153 25.00 -4.93 -5.04
CA GLU A 153 26.23 -5.18 -5.78
C GLU A 153 26.30 -6.60 -6.34
N ILE A 154 25.81 -7.61 -5.60
CA ILE A 154 25.66 -8.99 -6.12
C ILE A 154 24.66 -9.04 -7.28
N ALA A 155 23.50 -8.39 -7.15
CA ALA A 155 22.51 -8.32 -8.23
C ALA A 155 23.07 -7.62 -9.47
N LYS A 156 23.76 -6.49 -9.30
CA LYS A 156 24.47 -5.75 -10.34
C LYS A 156 25.50 -6.63 -11.05
N GLN A 157 26.33 -7.39 -10.34
CA GLN A 157 27.30 -8.32 -10.93
C GLN A 157 26.62 -9.42 -11.75
N SER A 158 25.49 -9.96 -11.29
CA SER A 158 24.71 -10.95 -12.06
C SER A 158 24.11 -10.37 -13.34
N LEU A 159 23.66 -9.11 -13.31
CA LEU A 159 23.15 -8.40 -14.49
C LEU A 159 24.28 -8.01 -15.46
N GLU A 160 25.46 -7.64 -14.95
CA GLU A 160 26.66 -7.41 -15.76
C GLU A 160 27.16 -8.68 -16.47
N HIS A 161 26.94 -9.86 -15.87
CA HIS A 161 27.21 -11.15 -16.53
C HIS A 161 26.18 -11.40 -17.64
N ALA A 162 24.88 -11.37 -17.31
CA ALA A 162 23.80 -11.60 -18.27
C ALA A 162 23.84 -10.61 -19.47
N LEU A 163 24.30 -9.38 -19.25
CA LEU A 163 24.55 -8.41 -20.32
C LEU A 163 25.66 -8.85 -21.27
N LYS A 164 26.78 -9.36 -20.75
CA LYS A 164 27.89 -9.90 -21.57
C LYS A 164 27.45 -11.11 -22.37
N ASP A 165 26.71 -12.04 -21.73
CA ASP A 165 26.16 -13.22 -22.40
C ASP A 165 25.28 -12.77 -23.58
N ALA A 166 24.37 -11.82 -23.36
CA ALA A 166 23.51 -11.24 -24.40
C ALA A 166 24.30 -10.51 -25.51
N GLU A 167 25.40 -9.81 -25.18
CA GLU A 167 26.30 -9.22 -26.18
C GLU A 167 27.04 -10.29 -27.00
N GLU A 168 27.40 -11.43 -26.41
CA GLU A 168 28.03 -12.54 -27.14
C GLU A 168 27.04 -13.27 -28.04
N TYR A 169 25.81 -13.53 -27.59
CA TYR A 169 24.73 -14.03 -28.45
C TYR A 169 24.44 -13.06 -29.61
N LYS A 170 24.45 -11.74 -29.36
CA LYS A 170 24.30 -10.72 -30.41
C LYS A 170 25.46 -10.76 -31.43
N LYS A 171 26.71 -10.96 -31.00
CA LYS A 171 27.86 -11.12 -31.90
C LYS A 171 27.75 -12.41 -32.75
N LYS A 172 27.35 -13.53 -32.14
CA LYS A 172 27.11 -14.81 -32.84
C LYS A 172 26.00 -14.67 -33.89
N LEU A 173 24.90 -13.99 -33.57
CA LEU A 173 23.82 -13.72 -34.52
C LEU A 173 24.26 -12.88 -35.72
N TYR A 174 25.14 -11.88 -35.54
CA TYR A 174 25.70 -11.15 -36.69
C TYR A 174 26.64 -12.01 -37.53
N SER A 175 27.47 -12.87 -36.92
CA SER A 175 28.29 -13.84 -37.69
C SER A 175 27.39 -14.72 -38.56
N PHE A 176 26.38 -15.36 -37.97
CA PHE A 176 25.45 -16.20 -38.74
C PHE A 176 24.68 -15.43 -39.83
N GLN A 177 24.44 -14.12 -39.66
CA GLN A 177 23.88 -13.28 -40.72
C GLN A 177 24.90 -13.02 -41.84
N GLU A 178 26.13 -12.63 -41.50
CA GLU A 178 27.22 -12.41 -42.47
C GLU A 178 27.56 -13.70 -43.25
N ASP A 179 27.51 -14.87 -42.58
CA ASP A 179 27.71 -16.18 -43.18
C ASP A 179 26.55 -16.57 -44.11
N ALA A 180 25.30 -16.25 -43.74
CA ALA A 180 24.12 -16.46 -44.59
C ALA A 180 24.09 -15.56 -45.82
N GLU A 181 24.43 -14.27 -45.68
CA GLU A 181 24.56 -13.31 -46.78
C GLU A 181 25.67 -13.72 -47.77
N GLN A 182 26.80 -14.26 -47.26
CA GLN A 182 27.83 -14.88 -48.09
C GLN A 182 27.31 -16.11 -48.85
N LEU A 183 26.55 -16.99 -48.19
CA LEU A 183 25.99 -18.19 -48.80
C LEU A 183 24.99 -17.84 -49.91
N GLU A 184 24.12 -16.85 -49.71
CA GLU A 184 23.21 -16.32 -50.74
C GLU A 184 23.98 -15.68 -51.91
N GLY A 185 25.08 -14.99 -51.62
CA GLY A 185 26.01 -14.48 -52.64
C GLY A 185 26.62 -15.59 -53.51
N PHE A 186 27.10 -16.67 -52.90
CA PHE A 186 27.61 -17.83 -53.64
C PHE A 186 26.52 -18.54 -54.44
N GLN A 187 25.33 -18.77 -53.87
CA GLN A 187 24.19 -19.37 -54.58
C GLN A 187 23.76 -18.51 -55.78
N THR A 188 23.76 -17.19 -55.64
CA THR A 188 23.48 -16.25 -56.73
C THR A 188 24.54 -16.34 -57.83
N GLN A 189 25.82 -16.48 -57.47
CA GLN A 189 26.92 -16.65 -58.42
C GLN A 189 26.82 -17.98 -59.18
N GLU A 190 26.55 -19.10 -58.51
CA GLU A 190 26.36 -20.41 -59.15
C GLU A 190 25.11 -20.45 -60.03
N MET A 191 23.99 -19.87 -59.58
CA MET A 191 22.79 -19.75 -60.40
C MET A 191 23.04 -18.92 -61.68
N ALA A 192 23.85 -17.85 -61.60
CA ALA A 192 24.27 -17.09 -62.76
C ALA A 192 25.18 -17.89 -63.72
N LYS A 193 26.11 -18.70 -63.21
CA LYS A 193 26.96 -19.61 -63.99
C LYS A 193 26.13 -20.69 -64.69
N VAL A 194 25.23 -21.36 -63.96
CA VAL A 194 24.31 -22.38 -64.49
C VAL A 194 23.42 -21.77 -65.57
N LYS A 195 22.90 -20.56 -65.37
CA LYS A 195 22.10 -19.85 -66.38
C LYS A 195 22.88 -19.52 -67.66
N HIS A 196 24.16 -19.14 -67.55
CA HIS A 196 25.02 -18.92 -68.72
C HIS A 196 25.34 -20.23 -69.45
N LEU A 197 25.63 -21.31 -68.71
CA LEU A 197 25.89 -22.63 -69.28
C LEU A 197 24.64 -23.21 -69.99
N LEU A 198 23.46 -23.02 -69.40
CA LEU A 198 22.19 -23.42 -70.00
C LEU A 198 21.92 -22.65 -71.31
N LEU A 199 22.03 -21.31 -71.29
CA LEU A 199 21.79 -20.48 -72.46
C LEU A 199 22.80 -20.77 -73.60
N ALA A 200 24.06 -21.02 -73.26
CA ALA A 200 25.06 -21.46 -74.23
C ALA A 200 24.75 -22.85 -74.83
N LYS A 201 24.10 -23.75 -74.06
CA LYS A 201 23.66 -25.06 -74.54
C LYS A 201 22.37 -25.00 -75.35
N GLU A 202 21.44 -24.11 -75.01
CA GLU A 202 20.28 -23.78 -75.85
C GLU A 202 20.74 -23.26 -77.21
N GLN A 203 21.69 -22.31 -77.24
CA GLN A 203 22.28 -21.83 -78.49
C GLN A 203 22.98 -22.94 -79.29
N GLU A 204 23.79 -23.81 -78.64
CA GLU A 204 24.40 -24.95 -79.35
C GLU A 204 23.32 -25.88 -79.96
N VAL A 205 22.24 -26.15 -79.24
CA VAL A 205 21.13 -26.99 -79.72
C VAL A 205 20.39 -26.34 -80.90
N ASP A 206 20.13 -25.04 -80.86
CA ASP A 206 19.53 -24.30 -81.98
C ASP A 206 20.42 -24.28 -83.22
N GLU A 207 21.73 -24.03 -83.04
CA GLU A 207 22.72 -24.10 -84.12
C GLU A 207 22.76 -25.51 -84.75
N LYS A 208 22.82 -26.58 -83.94
CA LYS A 208 22.81 -27.98 -84.43
C LYS A 208 21.49 -28.29 -85.14
N THR A 209 20.37 -27.78 -84.63
CA THR A 209 19.04 -27.96 -85.23
C THR A 209 18.94 -27.26 -86.60
N CYS A 210 19.59 -26.10 -86.76
CA CYS A 210 19.65 -25.41 -88.05
C CYS A 210 20.55 -26.14 -89.06
N HIS A 211 21.71 -26.65 -88.63
CA HIS A 211 22.57 -27.50 -89.46
C HIS A 211 21.85 -28.79 -89.89
N LEU A 212 21.11 -29.45 -88.98
CA LEU A 212 20.35 -30.67 -89.30
C LEU A 212 19.22 -30.39 -90.30
N LYS A 213 18.51 -29.26 -90.17
CA LYS A 213 17.51 -28.82 -91.16
C LYS A 213 18.14 -28.60 -92.54
N ALA A 214 19.28 -27.92 -92.60
CA ALA A 214 20.00 -27.68 -93.86
C ALA A 214 20.45 -28.99 -94.54
N ALA A 215 21.09 -29.89 -93.78
CA ALA A 215 21.49 -31.21 -94.28
C ALA A 215 20.30 -32.09 -94.71
N THR A 216 19.15 -31.97 -94.04
CA THR A 216 17.92 -32.68 -94.43
C THR A 216 17.40 -32.16 -95.78
N ALA A 217 17.38 -30.85 -95.99
CA ALA A 217 16.98 -30.25 -97.26
C ALA A 217 17.96 -30.58 -98.41
N GLU A 218 19.26 -30.67 -98.13
CA GLU A 218 20.27 -31.14 -99.10
C GLU A 218 20.04 -32.62 -99.46
N ILE A 219 19.76 -33.49 -98.49
CA ILE A 219 19.40 -34.89 -98.72
C ILE A 219 18.12 -35.02 -99.55
N GLU A 220 17.12 -34.16 -99.33
CA GLU A 220 15.90 -34.13 -100.15
C GLU A 220 16.18 -33.66 -101.59
N SER A 221 17.00 -32.63 -101.77
CA SER A 221 17.48 -32.19 -103.10
C SER A 221 18.19 -33.35 -103.84
N LEU A 222 19.17 -33.99 -103.20
CA LEU A 222 19.90 -35.14 -103.75
C LEU A 222 18.98 -36.34 -104.05
N LYS A 223 17.94 -36.59 -103.24
CA LYS A 223 16.91 -37.62 -103.54
C LYS A 223 16.10 -37.26 -104.79
N THR A 224 15.73 -35.99 -104.99
CA THR A 224 15.04 -35.58 -106.22
C THR A 224 15.93 -35.70 -107.45
N GLU A 225 17.22 -35.37 -107.33
CA GLU A 225 18.18 -35.51 -108.43
C GLU A 225 18.48 -36.99 -108.76
N VAL A 226 18.65 -37.87 -107.77
CA VAL A 226 18.73 -39.33 -108.00
C VAL A 226 17.45 -39.86 -108.66
N SER A 227 16.28 -39.33 -108.28
CA SER A 227 15.00 -39.70 -108.90
C SER A 227 14.84 -39.16 -110.33
N ARG A 228 15.57 -38.09 -110.69
CA ARG A 228 15.70 -37.59 -112.07
C ARG A 228 16.65 -38.46 -112.87
N LEU A 229 17.81 -38.80 -112.30
CA LEU A 229 18.85 -39.58 -112.97
C LEU A 229 18.40 -41.01 -113.33
N ARG A 230 17.66 -41.68 -112.44
CA ARG A 230 17.08 -43.01 -112.70
C ARG A 230 16.29 -43.12 -114.00
N ARG A 231 15.60 -42.05 -114.42
CA ARG A 231 14.84 -42.05 -115.69
C ARG A 231 15.75 -42.16 -116.91
N TYR A 232 16.97 -41.62 -116.84
CA TYR A 232 17.96 -41.81 -117.90
C TYR A 232 18.63 -43.19 -117.84
N GLU A 233 18.62 -43.86 -116.68
CA GLU A 233 19.01 -45.27 -116.61
C GLU A 233 17.95 -46.14 -117.31
N ASP A 234 16.66 -45.86 -117.08
CA ASP A 234 15.53 -46.49 -117.79
C ASP A 234 15.60 -46.22 -119.32
N GLU A 235 15.69 -44.96 -119.74
CA GLU A 235 15.82 -44.56 -121.17
C GLU A 235 17.07 -45.18 -121.84
N LEU A 236 18.18 -45.35 -121.12
CA LEU A 236 19.40 -45.98 -121.64
C LEU A 236 19.23 -47.50 -121.81
N ASN A 237 18.48 -48.17 -120.93
CA ASN A 237 18.14 -49.59 -121.09
C ASN A 237 17.25 -49.80 -122.31
N ASP A 238 16.21 -48.97 -122.51
CA ASP A 238 15.36 -49.03 -123.70
C ASP A 238 16.18 -48.91 -125.01
N ILE A 239 17.10 -47.93 -125.07
CA ILE A 239 18.00 -47.73 -126.21
C ILE A 239 18.97 -48.92 -126.39
N GLN A 240 19.39 -49.58 -125.32
CA GLN A 240 20.24 -50.76 -125.39
C GLN A 240 19.50 -51.97 -125.98
N ASP A 241 18.25 -52.20 -125.54
CA ASP A 241 17.39 -53.27 -126.05
C ASP A 241 16.99 -53.04 -127.52
N GLU A 242 16.73 -51.79 -127.93
CA GLU A 242 16.57 -51.42 -129.34
C GLU A 242 17.85 -51.71 -130.15
N MET A 243 19.03 -51.35 -129.64
CA MET A 243 20.31 -51.64 -130.30
C MET A 243 20.61 -53.14 -130.40
N GLU A 244 20.31 -53.95 -129.38
CA GLU A 244 20.47 -55.40 -129.44
C GLU A 244 19.49 -56.02 -130.44
N THR A 245 18.24 -55.57 -130.46
CA THR A 245 17.23 -55.94 -131.47
C THR A 245 17.71 -55.62 -132.89
N MET A 246 18.28 -54.43 -133.11
CA MET A 246 18.83 -54.01 -134.41
C MET A 246 20.13 -54.75 -134.80
N ARG A 247 20.94 -55.17 -133.82
CA ARG A 247 22.07 -56.09 -134.07
C ARG A 247 21.58 -57.46 -134.50
N HIS A 248 20.53 -57.98 -133.86
CA HIS A 248 19.94 -59.27 -134.22
C HIS A 248 19.22 -59.27 -135.58
N SER A 249 18.55 -58.19 -135.99
CA SER A 249 18.01 -58.05 -137.35
C SER A 249 19.13 -58.00 -138.39
N THR A 250 20.09 -57.08 -138.23
CA THR A 250 21.24 -56.93 -139.13
C THR A 250 22.05 -58.22 -139.28
N GLN A 251 22.28 -58.95 -138.18
CA GLN A 251 22.99 -60.23 -138.21
C GLN A 251 22.19 -61.34 -138.92
N ARG A 252 20.86 -61.34 -138.82
CA ARG A 252 19.98 -62.28 -139.52
C ARG A 252 19.97 -62.02 -141.03
N GLU A 253 19.88 -60.75 -141.43
CA GLU A 253 19.98 -60.32 -142.83
C GLU A 253 21.36 -60.64 -143.41
N ARG A 254 22.44 -60.35 -142.69
CA ARG A 254 23.81 -60.70 -143.09
C ARG A 254 23.98 -62.22 -143.31
N ALA A 255 23.39 -63.05 -142.46
CA ALA A 255 23.40 -64.50 -142.64
C ALA A 255 22.61 -64.93 -143.89
N GLN A 256 21.43 -64.35 -144.14
CA GLN A 256 20.64 -64.62 -145.34
C GLN A 256 21.39 -64.25 -146.63
N LEU A 257 21.97 -63.05 -146.67
CA LEU A 257 22.78 -62.58 -147.81
C LEU A 257 24.04 -63.45 -148.01
N SER A 258 24.69 -63.90 -146.95
CA SER A 258 25.84 -64.81 -147.04
C SER A 258 25.45 -66.18 -147.62
N CYS A 259 24.26 -66.69 -147.31
CA CYS A 259 23.74 -67.93 -147.91
C CYS A 259 23.40 -67.74 -149.40
N GLN A 260 22.83 -66.60 -149.79
CA GLN A 260 22.56 -66.28 -151.20
C GLN A 260 23.87 -66.13 -152.01
N LEU A 261 24.87 -65.44 -151.45
CA LEU A 261 26.18 -65.30 -152.09
C LEU A 261 26.81 -66.67 -152.37
N ALA A 262 26.89 -67.55 -151.37
CA ALA A 262 27.43 -68.91 -151.52
C ALA A 262 26.70 -69.73 -152.59
N GLN A 263 25.37 -69.61 -152.69
CA GLN A 263 24.58 -70.24 -153.76
C GLN A 263 24.97 -69.69 -155.16
N THR A 264 25.23 -68.40 -155.31
CA THR A 264 25.69 -67.84 -156.60
C THR A 264 27.15 -68.17 -156.93
N GLU A 265 28.04 -68.21 -155.93
CA GLU A 265 29.44 -68.61 -156.12
C GLU A 265 29.58 -70.06 -156.60
N GLU A 266 28.72 -70.96 -156.10
CA GLU A 266 28.61 -72.34 -156.55
C GLU A 266 28.25 -72.43 -158.04
N GLN A 267 27.25 -71.66 -158.48
CA GLN A 267 26.83 -71.58 -159.88
C GLN A 267 27.94 -71.04 -160.78
N VAL A 268 28.67 -70.00 -160.33
CA VAL A 268 29.81 -69.43 -161.06
C VAL A 268 30.96 -70.43 -161.19
N ARG A 269 31.25 -71.24 -160.17
CA ARG A 269 32.32 -72.25 -160.23
C ARG A 269 32.01 -73.34 -161.26
N HIS A 270 30.80 -73.90 -161.19
CA HIS A 270 30.32 -74.90 -162.16
C HIS A 270 30.35 -74.39 -163.62
N LEU A 271 30.12 -73.08 -163.84
CA LEU A 271 30.27 -72.47 -165.16
C LEU A 271 31.74 -72.32 -165.59
N LYS A 272 32.67 -72.00 -164.68
CA LYS A 272 34.12 -71.89 -164.98
C LYS A 272 34.73 -73.24 -165.35
N ASP A 273 34.44 -74.29 -164.60
CA ASP A 273 35.00 -75.64 -164.84
C ASP A 273 34.62 -76.15 -166.24
N LYS A 274 33.41 -75.80 -166.71
CA LYS A 274 32.93 -76.11 -168.06
C LYS A 274 33.69 -75.37 -169.17
N VAL A 275 34.25 -74.19 -168.92
CA VAL A 275 35.05 -73.44 -169.90
C VAL A 275 36.45 -74.05 -170.03
N PHE A 276 37.10 -74.35 -168.91
CA PHE A 276 38.47 -74.90 -168.88
C PHE A 276 38.62 -76.20 -169.70
N VAL A 277 37.63 -77.09 -169.64
CA VAL A 277 37.61 -78.34 -170.41
C VAL A 277 37.52 -78.10 -171.93
N LEU A 278 36.94 -76.99 -172.38
CA LEU A 278 36.89 -76.62 -173.80
C LEU A 278 38.24 -76.07 -174.28
N GLU A 279 38.87 -75.20 -173.49
CA GLU A 279 40.18 -74.60 -173.79
C GLU A 279 41.28 -75.67 -173.89
N GLN A 280 41.32 -76.60 -172.92
CA GLN A 280 42.31 -77.68 -172.89
C GLN A 280 42.21 -78.63 -174.10
N ARG A 281 41.05 -78.68 -174.76
CA ARG A 281 40.82 -79.49 -175.97
C ARG A 281 41.44 -78.89 -177.23
N ILE A 282 41.57 -77.57 -177.29
CA ILE A 282 42.13 -76.83 -178.44
C ILE A 282 43.66 -76.91 -178.46
N ALA A 283 44.29 -77.00 -177.28
CA ALA A 283 45.75 -76.96 -177.12
C ALA A 283 46.51 -78.23 -177.60
N LEU A 284 45.82 -79.25 -178.11
CA LEU A 284 46.39 -80.58 -178.41
C LEU A 284 46.54 -80.90 -179.91
N GLU A 285 46.10 -80.03 -180.83
CA GLU A 285 46.04 -80.37 -182.27
C GLU A 285 47.27 -79.92 -183.09
N THR A 286 48.26 -79.22 -182.51
CA THR A 286 49.35 -78.59 -183.28
C THR A 286 50.76 -78.71 -182.68
N ASN A 287 51.55 -79.69 -183.12
CA ASN A 287 53.00 -79.57 -183.36
C ASN A 287 53.61 -80.88 -183.89
N ASP A 288 54.44 -80.82 -184.93
CA ASP A 288 55.42 -81.87 -185.25
C ASP A 288 56.56 -81.31 -186.13
N GLN A 289 57.82 -81.69 -185.82
CA GLN A 289 59.10 -81.26 -186.42
C GLN A 289 59.40 -79.74 -186.55
N VAL A 290 60.53 -79.18 -186.06
CA VAL A 290 61.71 -79.79 -185.39
C VAL A 290 63.08 -79.41 -185.98
N THR A 291 63.19 -78.33 -186.77
CA THR A 291 64.41 -77.97 -187.54
C THR A 291 65.50 -77.20 -186.76
N VAL A 292 66.64 -76.89 -187.40
CA VAL A 292 67.78 -76.22 -186.75
C VAL A 292 67.50 -74.76 -186.39
N ASP A 293 66.75 -74.03 -187.24
CA ASP A 293 66.28 -72.68 -186.89
C ASP A 293 65.32 -72.72 -185.70
N GLU A 294 64.50 -73.78 -185.59
CA GLU A 294 63.65 -74.00 -184.42
C GLU A 294 64.47 -74.39 -183.19
N ARG A 295 65.65 -75.00 -183.32
CA ARG A 295 66.58 -75.21 -182.20
C ARG A 295 67.30 -73.93 -181.77
N ILE A 296 67.54 -72.99 -182.68
CA ILE A 296 67.95 -71.63 -182.32
C ILE A 296 66.78 -70.92 -181.61
N ALA A 297 65.55 -71.10 -182.10
CA ALA A 297 64.35 -70.62 -181.42
C ALA A 297 64.11 -71.33 -180.08
N ASP A 298 64.51 -72.60 -179.89
CA ASP A 298 64.48 -73.30 -178.61
C ASP A 298 65.42 -72.62 -177.62
N LEU A 299 66.67 -72.35 -178.04
CA LEU A 299 67.64 -71.63 -177.21
C LEU A 299 67.21 -70.17 -176.92
N MET A 300 66.49 -69.51 -177.83
CA MET A 300 65.89 -68.20 -177.58
C MET A 300 64.65 -68.28 -176.67
N ARG A 301 63.84 -69.34 -176.77
CA ARG A 301 62.71 -69.62 -175.88
C ARG A 301 63.18 -70.07 -174.48
N GLU A 302 64.30 -70.78 -174.39
CA GLU A 302 64.99 -71.11 -173.15
C GLU A 302 65.62 -69.87 -172.52
N ARG A 303 66.35 -69.05 -173.30
CA ARG A 303 66.89 -67.76 -172.82
C ARG A 303 65.78 -66.88 -172.26
N THR A 304 64.69 -66.66 -173.02
CA THR A 304 63.57 -65.83 -172.54
C THR A 304 62.77 -66.48 -171.41
N LEU A 305 62.80 -67.81 -171.26
CA LEU A 305 62.29 -68.51 -170.07
C LEU A 305 63.20 -68.31 -168.84
N LEU A 306 64.52 -68.31 -169.02
CA LEU A 306 65.49 -68.06 -167.96
C LEU A 306 65.50 -66.58 -167.53
N GLU A 307 65.39 -65.65 -168.48
CA GLU A 307 65.21 -64.21 -168.21
C GLU A 307 63.89 -63.96 -167.46
N ARG A 308 62.80 -64.62 -167.86
CA ARG A 308 61.52 -64.54 -167.12
C ARG A 308 61.63 -65.15 -165.72
N LYS A 309 62.27 -66.32 -165.56
CA LYS A 309 62.51 -66.92 -164.23
C LYS A 309 63.38 -66.03 -163.34
N LEU A 310 64.37 -65.34 -163.91
CA LEU A 310 65.19 -64.37 -163.18
C LEU A 310 64.32 -63.20 -162.69
N GLU A 311 63.49 -62.64 -163.56
CA GLU A 311 62.53 -61.58 -163.20
C GLU A 311 61.50 -62.05 -162.16
N GLU A 312 60.94 -63.26 -162.31
CA GLU A 312 60.07 -63.92 -161.33
C GLU A 312 60.75 -64.04 -159.95
N THR A 313 62.04 -64.45 -159.91
CA THR A 313 62.80 -64.50 -158.65
C THR A 313 63.13 -63.11 -158.08
N HIS A 314 63.36 -62.10 -158.92
CA HIS A 314 63.54 -60.72 -158.46
C HIS A 314 62.25 -60.14 -157.88
N LEU A 315 61.10 -60.42 -158.52
CA LEU A 315 59.78 -60.04 -158.02
C LEU A 315 59.50 -60.71 -156.68
N HIS A 316 59.68 -62.03 -156.57
CA HIS A 316 59.52 -62.75 -155.30
C HIS A 316 60.47 -62.26 -154.19
N LEU A 317 61.72 -61.91 -154.51
CA LEU A 317 62.64 -61.28 -153.55
C LEU A 317 62.18 -59.88 -153.14
N SER A 318 61.53 -59.12 -154.04
CA SER A 318 60.91 -57.84 -153.74
C SER A 318 59.68 -57.98 -152.85
N ASP A 319 58.81 -58.96 -153.11
CA ASP A 319 57.64 -59.29 -152.30
C ASP A 319 58.05 -59.72 -150.88
N ILE A 320 59.07 -60.58 -150.78
CA ILE A 320 59.65 -60.98 -149.49
C ILE A 320 60.25 -59.75 -148.78
N LYS A 321 61.04 -58.91 -149.46
CA LYS A 321 61.66 -57.71 -148.87
C LYS A 321 60.63 -56.68 -148.39
N THR A 322 59.55 -56.46 -149.14
CA THR A 322 58.48 -55.53 -148.77
C THR A 322 57.65 -56.10 -147.61
N SER A 323 57.33 -57.40 -147.65
CA SER A 323 56.67 -58.11 -146.56
C SER A 323 57.47 -58.05 -145.25
N TRP A 324 58.79 -58.32 -145.30
CA TRP A 324 59.69 -58.21 -144.17
C TRP A 324 59.81 -56.76 -143.67
N SER A 325 59.91 -55.77 -144.56
CA SER A 325 59.91 -54.35 -144.17
C SER A 325 58.62 -53.96 -143.44
N GLY A 326 57.45 -54.37 -143.95
CA GLY A 326 56.16 -54.13 -143.30
C GLY A 326 56.06 -54.82 -141.92
N LYS A 327 56.60 -56.04 -141.79
CA LYS A 327 56.69 -56.75 -140.51
C LYS A 327 57.63 -56.06 -139.52
N ILE A 328 58.77 -55.53 -139.98
CA ILE A 328 59.69 -54.72 -139.18
C ILE A 328 58.98 -53.47 -138.68
N SER A 329 58.36 -52.67 -139.56
CA SER A 329 57.65 -51.45 -139.14
C SER A 329 56.43 -51.71 -138.24
N SER A 330 55.78 -52.87 -138.38
CA SER A 330 54.75 -53.32 -137.43
C SER A 330 55.33 -53.61 -136.04
N LEU A 331 56.46 -54.32 -135.95
CA LEU A 331 57.16 -54.60 -134.70
C LEU A 331 57.75 -53.33 -134.07
N GLU A 332 58.34 -52.43 -134.86
CA GLU A 332 58.81 -51.11 -134.40
C GLU A 332 57.65 -50.28 -133.81
N THR A 333 56.49 -50.29 -134.47
CA THR A 333 55.27 -49.65 -133.95
C THR A 333 54.80 -50.29 -132.65
N GLN A 334 54.86 -51.63 -132.52
CA GLN A 334 54.49 -52.35 -131.31
C GLN A 334 55.46 -52.04 -130.15
N VAL A 335 56.77 -52.08 -130.39
CA VAL A 335 57.81 -51.69 -129.43
C VAL A 335 57.64 -50.23 -129.01
N GLY A 336 57.34 -49.32 -129.94
CA GLY A 336 57.05 -47.91 -129.64
C GLY A 336 55.76 -47.69 -128.84
N ARG A 337 54.74 -48.56 -128.97
CA ARG A 337 53.55 -48.56 -128.11
C ARG A 337 53.87 -49.08 -126.71
N LEU A 338 54.52 -50.25 -126.60
CA LEU A 338 54.91 -50.85 -125.32
C LEU A 338 55.87 -49.97 -124.53
N SER A 339 56.82 -49.30 -125.20
CA SER A 339 57.76 -48.38 -124.56
C SER A 339 57.06 -47.13 -123.99
N ARG A 340 56.01 -46.64 -124.65
CA ARG A 340 55.19 -45.54 -124.13
C ARG A 340 54.36 -46.00 -122.94
N GLN A 341 53.67 -47.13 -123.06
CA GLN A 341 52.87 -47.71 -121.98
C GLN A 341 53.71 -47.96 -120.72
N ALA A 342 54.91 -48.53 -120.86
CA ALA A 342 55.83 -48.72 -119.73
C ALA A 342 56.29 -47.40 -119.08
N GLY A 343 56.35 -46.31 -119.86
CA GLY A 343 56.59 -44.96 -119.35
C GLY A 343 55.39 -44.35 -118.63
N GLU A 344 54.18 -44.57 -119.15
CA GLU A 344 52.89 -44.12 -118.60
C GLU A 344 52.59 -44.84 -117.28
N GLU A 345 52.61 -46.18 -117.25
CA GLU A 345 52.53 -46.97 -116.01
C GLU A 345 53.66 -46.60 -115.03
N GLY A 346 54.84 -46.28 -115.55
CA GLY A 346 55.99 -45.83 -114.75
C GLY A 346 55.78 -44.46 -114.09
N LEU A 347 54.93 -43.59 -114.66
CA LEU A 347 54.51 -42.32 -114.09
C LEU A 347 53.38 -42.52 -113.07
N GLU A 348 52.37 -43.30 -113.43
CA GLU A 348 51.23 -43.64 -112.56
C GLU A 348 51.70 -44.30 -111.25
N ARG A 349 52.58 -45.30 -111.33
CA ARG A 349 53.17 -45.94 -110.13
C ARG A 349 53.88 -44.93 -109.22
N ARG A 350 54.55 -43.92 -109.79
CA ARG A 350 55.21 -42.84 -109.01
C ARG A 350 54.20 -41.87 -108.39
N GLN A 351 53.06 -41.61 -109.03
CA GLN A 351 51.98 -40.81 -108.46
C GLN A 351 51.33 -41.54 -107.28
N VAL A 352 50.94 -42.81 -107.47
CA VAL A 352 50.37 -43.68 -106.43
C VAL A 352 51.34 -43.84 -105.25
N GLU A 353 52.65 -43.97 -105.50
CA GLU A 353 53.65 -44.05 -104.43
C GLU A 353 53.81 -42.73 -103.65
N GLN A 354 53.72 -41.57 -104.31
CA GLN A 354 53.68 -40.27 -103.63
C GLN A 354 52.41 -40.09 -102.79
N GLU A 355 51.25 -40.53 -103.28
CA GLU A 355 49.99 -40.45 -102.54
C GLU A 355 49.97 -41.41 -101.35
N LYS A 356 50.48 -42.63 -101.53
CA LYS A 356 50.72 -43.60 -100.45
C LYS A 356 51.61 -43.02 -99.34
N GLU A 357 52.68 -42.31 -99.68
CA GLU A 357 53.54 -41.71 -98.65
C GLU A 357 52.88 -40.49 -97.97
N LYS A 358 52.11 -39.66 -98.69
CA LYS A 358 51.27 -38.60 -98.08
C LYS A 358 50.25 -39.18 -97.09
N LEU A 359 49.54 -40.25 -97.48
CA LEU A 359 48.57 -40.93 -96.61
C LEU A 359 49.27 -41.53 -95.38
N LYS A 360 50.42 -42.17 -95.56
CA LYS A 360 51.28 -42.71 -94.48
C LYS A 360 51.79 -41.62 -93.53
N GLN A 361 52.05 -40.41 -94.02
CA GLN A 361 52.36 -39.25 -93.17
C GLN A 361 51.12 -38.75 -92.40
N ARG A 362 49.94 -38.67 -93.03
CA ARG A 362 48.70 -38.27 -92.34
C ARG A 362 48.25 -39.30 -91.30
N ILE A 363 48.45 -40.60 -91.55
CA ILE A 363 48.22 -41.67 -90.55
C ILE A 363 49.11 -41.45 -89.33
N LYS A 364 50.43 -41.27 -89.50
CA LYS A 364 51.35 -40.96 -88.39
C LYS A 364 50.97 -39.70 -87.62
N GLN A 365 50.46 -38.68 -88.31
CA GLN A 365 49.97 -37.47 -87.66
C GLN A 365 48.72 -37.74 -86.82
N LEU A 366 47.76 -38.51 -87.35
CA LEU A 366 46.55 -38.95 -86.62
C LEU A 366 46.88 -39.85 -85.43
N GLU A 367 47.84 -40.76 -85.56
CA GLU A 367 48.35 -41.59 -84.46
C GLU A 367 48.90 -40.73 -83.31
N ALA A 368 49.68 -39.69 -83.63
CA ALA A 368 50.18 -38.72 -82.64
C ALA A 368 49.09 -37.81 -82.06
N GLU A 369 48.12 -37.37 -82.88
CA GLU A 369 46.94 -36.62 -82.44
C GLU A 369 46.09 -37.47 -81.46
N ILE A 370 45.95 -38.77 -81.70
CA ILE A 370 45.25 -39.71 -80.80
C ILE A 370 46.02 -39.88 -79.48
N GLU A 371 47.34 -40.08 -79.52
CA GLU A 371 48.11 -40.29 -78.30
C GLU A 371 48.11 -39.05 -77.38
N VAL A 372 48.22 -37.84 -77.95
CA VAL A 372 48.05 -36.60 -77.17
C VAL A 372 46.65 -36.49 -76.58
N ASN A 373 45.60 -36.88 -77.32
CA ASN A 373 44.23 -36.91 -76.79
C ASN A 373 44.05 -37.95 -75.66
N ASN A 374 44.67 -39.13 -75.76
CA ASN A 374 44.65 -40.15 -74.70
C ASN A 374 45.26 -39.60 -73.39
N ILE A 375 46.41 -38.92 -73.48
CA ILE A 375 47.07 -38.29 -72.33
C ILE A 375 46.18 -37.17 -71.73
N VAL A 376 45.53 -36.37 -72.58
CA VAL A 376 44.60 -35.32 -72.13
C VAL A 376 43.33 -35.90 -71.48
N ILE A 377 42.82 -37.04 -71.95
CA ILE A 377 41.70 -37.77 -71.34
C ILE A 377 42.13 -38.32 -69.98
N ALA A 378 43.22 -39.09 -69.89
CA ALA A 378 43.72 -39.63 -68.62
C ALA A 378 44.03 -38.53 -67.58
N THR A 379 44.51 -37.36 -68.01
CA THR A 379 44.72 -36.19 -67.14
C THR A 379 43.40 -35.59 -66.63
N LYS A 380 42.35 -35.57 -67.45
CA LYS A 380 41.00 -35.14 -67.04
C LYS A 380 40.36 -36.16 -66.09
N ASP A 381 40.48 -37.44 -66.38
CA ASP A 381 39.93 -38.51 -65.55
C ASP A 381 40.60 -38.54 -64.17
N ALA A 382 41.92 -38.38 -64.10
CA ALA A 382 42.66 -38.23 -62.85
C ALA A 382 42.26 -36.96 -62.07
N LYS A 383 41.83 -35.88 -62.76
CA LYS A 383 41.26 -34.70 -62.10
C LYS A 383 39.84 -34.94 -61.61
N LEU A 384 39.00 -35.62 -62.40
CA LEU A 384 37.63 -35.97 -62.01
C LEU A 384 37.61 -36.92 -60.81
N LEU A 385 38.54 -37.88 -60.74
CA LEU A 385 38.71 -38.76 -59.58
C LEU A 385 39.01 -37.94 -58.32
N ARG A 386 40.01 -37.05 -58.36
CA ARG A 386 40.32 -36.16 -57.23
C ARG A 386 39.16 -35.27 -56.84
N MET A 387 38.47 -34.66 -57.81
CA MET A 387 37.28 -33.86 -57.52
C MET A 387 36.11 -34.70 -56.95
N THR A 388 36.12 -36.02 -57.13
CA THR A 388 35.16 -36.93 -56.48
C THR A 388 35.61 -37.26 -55.06
N GLU A 389 36.91 -37.53 -54.87
CA GLU A 389 37.53 -37.72 -53.55
C GLU A 389 37.34 -36.47 -52.66
N ASP A 390 37.59 -35.26 -53.18
CA ASP A 390 37.33 -33.97 -52.53
C ASP A 390 35.85 -33.82 -52.11
N ILE A 391 34.91 -34.27 -52.96
CA ILE A 391 33.46 -34.19 -52.71
C ILE A 391 33.03 -35.20 -51.65
N ASP A 392 33.55 -36.42 -51.68
CA ASP A 392 33.26 -37.45 -50.68
C ASP A 392 33.85 -37.05 -49.31
N GLU A 393 35.05 -36.46 -49.27
CA GLU A 393 35.66 -35.92 -48.03
C GLU A 393 34.79 -34.80 -47.44
N MET A 394 34.44 -33.77 -48.22
CA MET A 394 33.50 -32.71 -47.78
C MET A 394 32.12 -33.27 -47.37
N ALA A 395 31.63 -34.32 -48.02
CA ALA A 395 30.38 -34.97 -47.64
C ALA A 395 30.50 -35.73 -46.30
N THR A 396 31.67 -36.28 -45.96
CA THR A 396 31.93 -36.83 -44.62
C THR A 396 32.05 -35.74 -43.56
N GLU A 397 32.78 -34.65 -43.81
CA GLU A 397 32.88 -33.51 -42.88
C GLU A 397 31.49 -32.91 -42.57
N LEU A 398 30.67 -32.66 -43.60
CA LEU A 398 29.31 -32.15 -43.44
C LEU A 398 28.41 -33.11 -42.63
N LYS A 399 28.65 -34.43 -42.74
CA LYS A 399 27.90 -35.44 -41.98
C LYS A 399 28.34 -35.50 -40.52
N GLU A 400 29.62 -35.33 -40.23
CA GLU A 400 30.16 -35.28 -38.86
C GLU A 400 29.76 -33.98 -38.15
N LEU A 401 29.86 -32.83 -38.83
CA LEU A 401 29.34 -31.55 -38.34
C LEU A 401 27.84 -31.63 -38.04
N ARG A 402 27.06 -32.27 -38.92
CA ARG A 402 25.62 -32.49 -38.69
C ARG A 402 25.36 -33.34 -37.45
N ALA A 403 26.11 -34.43 -37.26
CA ALA A 403 25.99 -35.28 -36.07
C ALA A 403 26.32 -34.51 -34.79
N SER A 404 27.39 -33.70 -34.79
CA SER A 404 27.76 -32.83 -33.66
C SER A 404 26.65 -31.83 -33.31
N VAL A 405 25.99 -31.23 -34.31
CA VAL A 405 24.86 -30.30 -34.10
C VAL A 405 23.61 -31.04 -33.61
N ASP A 406 23.32 -32.23 -34.14
CA ASP A 406 22.19 -33.05 -33.67
C ASP A 406 22.41 -33.50 -32.20
N ASP A 407 23.66 -33.82 -31.79
CA ASP A 407 24.05 -34.12 -30.40
C ASP A 407 23.96 -32.90 -29.45
N GLU A 408 24.48 -31.73 -29.85
CA GLU A 408 24.33 -30.47 -29.09
C GLU A 408 22.84 -30.14 -28.86
N VAL A 409 22.00 -30.34 -29.88
CA VAL A 409 20.55 -30.13 -29.79
C VAL A 409 19.89 -31.09 -28.79
N GLU A 410 20.36 -32.34 -28.66
CA GLU A 410 19.89 -33.27 -27.62
C GLU A 410 20.38 -32.91 -26.21
N GLU A 411 21.59 -32.34 -26.06
CA GLU A 411 22.02 -31.77 -24.78
C GLU A 411 21.17 -30.56 -24.37
N PHE A 412 20.92 -29.61 -25.27
CA PHE A 412 20.04 -28.48 -24.99
C PHE A 412 18.60 -28.91 -24.68
N LYS A 413 18.05 -29.92 -25.37
CA LYS A 413 16.74 -30.52 -25.02
C LYS A 413 16.74 -31.07 -23.60
N ARG A 414 17.78 -31.81 -23.19
CA ARG A 414 17.93 -32.33 -21.82
C ARG A 414 18.07 -31.22 -20.77
N GLN A 415 18.78 -30.15 -21.08
CA GLN A 415 18.92 -28.99 -20.19
C GLN A 415 17.59 -28.25 -20.03
N ILE A 416 16.83 -28.06 -21.12
CA ILE A 416 15.48 -27.47 -21.11
C ILE A 416 14.50 -28.34 -20.31
N GLU A 417 14.53 -29.66 -20.50
CA GLU A 417 13.66 -30.59 -19.76
C GLU A 417 13.98 -30.59 -18.25
N THR A 418 15.27 -30.57 -17.90
CA THR A 418 15.74 -30.48 -16.50
C THR A 418 15.34 -29.16 -15.86
N SER A 419 15.51 -28.04 -16.58
CA SER A 419 15.08 -26.71 -16.13
C SER A 419 13.55 -26.64 -15.97
N SER A 420 12.80 -27.28 -16.86
CA SER A 420 11.33 -27.37 -16.78
C SER A 420 10.86 -28.19 -15.57
N LYS A 421 11.58 -29.27 -15.22
CA LYS A 421 11.37 -30.06 -13.99
C LYS A 421 11.65 -29.23 -12.72
N GLN A 422 12.70 -28.40 -12.74
CA GLN A 422 13.00 -27.46 -11.64
C GLN A 422 11.92 -26.37 -11.51
N ILE A 423 11.49 -25.76 -12.62
CA ILE A 423 10.44 -24.73 -12.63
C ILE A 423 9.09 -25.28 -12.14
N THR A 424 8.74 -26.52 -12.50
CA THR A 424 7.49 -27.16 -12.03
C THR A 424 7.56 -27.52 -10.55
N GLN A 425 8.70 -28.01 -10.04
CA GLN A 425 8.91 -28.20 -8.61
C GLN A 425 8.81 -26.88 -7.83
N LEU A 426 9.50 -25.81 -8.28
CA LEU A 426 9.45 -24.50 -7.62
C LEU A 426 8.05 -23.88 -7.63
N LYS A 427 7.23 -24.13 -8.66
CA LYS A 427 5.80 -23.75 -8.66
C LYS A 427 5.00 -24.50 -7.60
N LEU A 428 5.22 -25.81 -7.47
CA LEU A 428 4.59 -26.64 -6.43
C LEU A 428 4.97 -26.18 -5.02
N ASP A 429 6.24 -25.85 -4.79
CA ASP A 429 6.71 -25.33 -3.50
C ASP A 429 6.20 -23.92 -3.21
N LEU A 430 6.06 -23.06 -4.24
CA LEU A 430 5.42 -21.75 -4.14
C LEU A 430 3.92 -21.85 -3.82
N GLU A 431 3.19 -22.77 -4.46
CA GLU A 431 1.78 -23.02 -4.18
C GLU A 431 1.59 -23.56 -2.74
N ASN A 432 2.43 -24.52 -2.34
CA ASN A 432 2.47 -25.09 -1.00
C ASN A 432 2.75 -24.02 0.08
N THR A 433 3.77 -23.18 -0.12
CA THR A 433 4.06 -22.06 0.80
C THR A 433 2.98 -20.97 0.79
N THR A 434 2.35 -20.69 -0.35
CA THR A 434 1.20 -19.77 -0.45
C THR A 434 -0.01 -20.30 0.31
N SER A 435 -0.30 -21.60 0.23
CA SER A 435 -1.40 -22.24 0.99
C SER A 435 -1.16 -22.22 2.51
N LYS A 436 0.09 -22.39 2.95
CA LYS A 436 0.49 -22.25 4.36
C LYS A 436 0.36 -20.79 4.82
N LEU A 437 0.78 -19.84 3.99
CA LEU A 437 0.65 -18.42 4.29
C LEU A 437 -0.81 -17.99 4.39
N SER A 438 -1.71 -18.48 3.53
CA SER A 438 -3.14 -18.16 3.61
C SER A 438 -3.80 -18.79 4.85
N ALA A 439 -3.43 -20.01 5.22
CA ALA A 439 -3.86 -20.64 6.48
C ALA A 439 -3.45 -19.80 7.71
N VAL A 440 -2.16 -19.44 7.84
CA VAL A 440 -1.65 -18.59 8.93
C VAL A 440 -2.28 -17.19 8.91
N THR A 441 -2.60 -16.65 7.73
CA THR A 441 -3.30 -15.36 7.61
C THR A 441 -4.74 -15.45 8.13
N ASN A 442 -5.44 -16.55 7.84
CA ASN A 442 -6.79 -16.82 8.35
C ASN A 442 -6.78 -17.06 9.87
N GLU A 443 -5.78 -17.77 10.40
CA GLU A 443 -5.58 -17.93 11.85
C GLU A 443 -5.34 -16.57 12.53
N LEU A 444 -4.47 -15.72 11.96
CA LEU A 444 -4.25 -14.36 12.46
C LEU A 444 -5.52 -13.48 12.40
N ALA A 445 -6.36 -13.63 11.37
CA ALA A 445 -7.64 -12.93 11.28
C ALA A 445 -8.61 -13.40 12.38
N ASN A 446 -8.71 -14.72 12.60
CA ASN A 446 -9.54 -15.30 13.67
C ASN A 446 -9.06 -14.88 15.07
N LEU A 447 -7.75 -14.85 15.30
CA LEU A 447 -7.15 -14.39 16.56
C LEU A 447 -7.40 -12.89 16.78
N ARG A 448 -7.33 -12.05 15.74
CA ARG A 448 -7.71 -10.63 15.84
C ARG A 448 -9.18 -10.44 16.20
N LEU A 449 -10.10 -11.13 15.52
CA LEU A 449 -11.54 -11.08 15.83
C LEU A 449 -11.84 -11.57 17.25
N SER A 450 -11.09 -12.55 17.76
CA SER A 450 -11.22 -12.98 19.16
C SER A 450 -10.65 -11.95 20.14
N LEU A 451 -9.53 -11.29 19.80
CA LEU A 451 -8.94 -10.23 20.62
C LEU A 451 -9.83 -8.98 20.67
N GLU A 452 -10.44 -8.57 19.55
CA GLU A 452 -11.41 -7.47 19.48
C GLU A 452 -12.66 -7.79 20.31
N ARG A 453 -13.16 -9.03 20.25
CA ARG A 453 -14.25 -9.49 21.12
C ARG A 453 -13.88 -9.37 22.59
N GLU A 454 -12.72 -9.88 23.00
CA GLU A 454 -12.26 -9.76 24.40
C GLU A 454 -11.98 -8.31 24.82
N GLN A 455 -11.52 -7.44 23.91
CA GLN A 455 -11.41 -6.00 24.19
C GLN A 455 -12.78 -5.35 24.40
N SER A 456 -13.81 -5.75 23.65
CA SER A 456 -15.19 -5.27 23.83
C SER A 456 -15.84 -5.82 25.12
N ASN A 457 -15.57 -7.08 25.48
CA ASN A 457 -15.96 -7.66 26.76
C ASN A 457 -15.30 -6.90 27.92
N ASN A 458 -14.00 -6.63 27.81
CA ASN A 458 -13.24 -5.91 28.83
C ASN A 458 -13.66 -4.43 28.96
N SER A 459 -14.05 -3.75 27.86
CA SER A 459 -14.58 -2.39 27.94
C SER A 459 -15.99 -2.34 28.55
N SER A 460 -16.85 -3.31 28.25
CA SER A 460 -18.15 -3.48 28.92
C SER A 460 -17.99 -3.73 30.43
N LEU A 461 -17.12 -4.66 30.83
CA LEU A 461 -16.82 -4.94 32.24
C LEU A 461 -16.20 -3.73 32.97
N ARG A 462 -15.43 -2.88 32.29
CA ARG A 462 -14.93 -1.61 32.87
C ARG A 462 -16.04 -0.59 33.08
N LEU A 463 -17.01 -0.50 32.17
CA LEU A 463 -18.19 0.37 32.33
C LEU A 463 -19.07 -0.12 33.48
N GLU A 464 -19.30 -1.43 33.58
CA GLU A 464 -20.02 -2.06 34.68
C GLU A 464 -19.32 -1.86 36.03
N LEU A 465 -18.00 -2.05 36.10
CA LEU A 465 -17.20 -1.76 37.30
C LEU A 465 -17.23 -0.28 37.69
N ALA A 466 -17.20 0.65 36.72
CA ALA A 466 -17.30 2.08 37.00
C ALA A 466 -18.69 2.45 37.54
N TYR A 467 -19.76 1.88 36.97
CA TYR A 467 -21.13 2.07 37.44
C TYR A 467 -21.35 1.49 38.85
N LEU A 468 -20.81 0.29 39.14
CA LEU A 468 -20.84 -0.30 40.47
C LEU A 468 -19.99 0.49 41.48
N GLN A 469 -18.90 1.14 41.06
CA GLN A 469 -18.15 2.08 41.88
C GLN A 469 -18.94 3.36 42.17
N GLU A 470 -19.64 3.93 41.17
CA GLU A 470 -20.51 5.09 41.34
C GLU A 470 -21.65 4.80 42.33
N ILE A 471 -22.32 3.65 42.20
CA ILE A 471 -23.31 3.18 43.17
C ILE A 471 -22.68 3.05 44.57
N LEU A 472 -21.54 2.38 44.70
CA LEU A 472 -20.87 2.17 45.98
C LEU A 472 -20.49 3.51 46.67
N GLU A 473 -20.04 4.50 45.90
CA GLU A 473 -19.70 5.83 46.44
C GLU A 473 -20.97 6.61 46.84
N SER A 474 -22.08 6.43 46.14
CA SER A 474 -23.39 7.00 46.51
C SER A 474 -24.01 6.35 47.75
N GLU A 475 -23.86 5.04 47.92
CA GLU A 475 -24.25 4.29 49.12
C GLU A 475 -23.37 4.67 50.32
N ARG A 476 -22.08 4.99 50.07
CA ARG A 476 -21.20 5.56 51.10
C ARG A 476 -21.60 6.98 51.48
N SER A 477 -21.95 7.84 50.52
CA SER A 477 -22.35 9.23 50.83
C SER A 477 -23.68 9.27 51.58
N THR A 478 -24.69 8.50 51.15
CA THR A 478 -25.96 8.36 51.88
C THR A 478 -25.76 7.70 53.25
N THR A 479 -24.90 6.68 53.39
CA THR A 479 -24.51 6.13 54.70
C THR A 479 -23.82 7.17 55.60
N ALA A 480 -23.01 8.07 55.04
CA ALA A 480 -22.38 9.15 55.79
C ALA A 480 -23.40 10.21 56.22
N GLU A 481 -24.33 10.60 55.35
CA GLU A 481 -25.44 11.51 55.66
C GLU A 481 -26.36 10.92 56.74
N LEU A 482 -26.69 9.64 56.65
CA LEU A 482 -27.47 8.90 57.66
C LEU A 482 -26.73 8.80 59.01
N ARG A 483 -25.40 8.67 59.02
CA ARG A 483 -24.60 8.77 60.25
C ARG A 483 -24.64 10.19 60.84
N ILE A 484 -24.56 11.22 60.01
CA ILE A 484 -24.62 12.62 60.44
C ILE A 484 -26.00 12.98 60.99
N SER A 485 -27.09 12.50 60.38
CA SER A 485 -28.44 12.72 60.90
C SER A 485 -28.73 11.88 62.15
N PHE A 486 -28.24 10.63 62.22
CA PHE A 486 -28.32 9.82 63.45
C PHE A 486 -27.59 10.46 64.62
N GLU A 487 -26.39 11.00 64.42
CA GLU A 487 -25.63 11.65 65.49
C GLU A 487 -26.33 12.94 65.97
N LYS A 488 -26.94 13.71 65.05
CA LYS A 488 -27.80 14.86 65.39
C LYS A 488 -29.02 14.44 66.21
N GLU A 489 -29.77 13.42 65.77
CA GLU A 489 -30.94 12.91 66.49
C GLU A 489 -30.56 12.38 67.89
N LYS A 490 -29.37 11.75 68.00
CA LYS A 490 -28.78 11.33 69.28
C LYS A 490 -28.45 12.54 70.18
N ASP A 491 -27.81 13.57 69.64
CA ASP A 491 -27.47 14.78 70.39
C ASP A 491 -28.72 15.59 70.77
N GLU A 492 -29.75 15.63 69.93
CA GLU A 492 -31.06 16.23 70.25
C GLU A 492 -31.81 15.42 71.32
N LYS A 493 -31.78 14.08 71.25
CA LYS A 493 -32.27 13.19 72.32
C LYS A 493 -31.54 13.45 73.64
N ASP A 494 -30.21 13.52 73.62
CA ASP A 494 -29.41 13.69 74.84
C ASP A 494 -29.57 15.12 75.42
N ALA A 495 -29.73 16.13 74.57
CA ALA A 495 -30.18 17.46 74.97
C ALA A 495 -31.61 17.48 75.53
N ALA A 496 -32.53 16.68 74.98
CA ALA A 496 -33.88 16.52 75.50
C ALA A 496 -33.90 15.79 76.86
N LEU A 497 -33.03 14.79 77.06
CA LEU A 497 -32.81 14.14 78.35
C LEU A 497 -32.23 15.12 79.38
N LEU A 498 -31.28 15.98 79.01
CA LEU A 498 -30.77 17.04 79.88
C LEU A 498 -31.86 18.06 80.25
N ARG A 499 -32.72 18.47 79.29
CA ARG A 499 -33.89 19.31 79.60
C ARG A 499 -34.89 18.59 80.52
N ASN A 500 -35.11 17.29 80.33
CA ASN A 500 -36.02 16.50 81.16
C ASN A 500 -35.49 16.35 82.59
N ALA A 501 -34.17 16.14 82.76
CA ALA A 501 -33.50 16.14 84.05
C ALA A 501 -33.59 17.51 84.75
N GLN A 502 -33.35 18.61 84.02
CA GLN A 502 -33.51 19.97 84.54
C GLN A 502 -34.95 20.24 85.00
N VAL A 503 -35.95 19.95 84.16
CA VAL A 503 -37.38 20.09 84.52
C VAL A 503 -37.75 19.20 85.70
N SER A 504 -37.20 17.99 85.80
CA SER A 504 -37.42 17.10 86.95
C SER A 504 -36.81 17.67 88.25
N GLN A 505 -35.63 18.28 88.16
CA GLN A 505 -34.98 18.98 89.27
C GLN A 505 -35.79 20.22 89.70
N ASP A 506 -36.25 21.03 88.75
CA ASP A 506 -37.09 22.20 89.01
C ASP A 506 -38.44 21.80 89.64
N ILE A 507 -39.04 20.70 89.19
CA ILE A 507 -40.23 20.09 89.80
C ILE A 507 -39.95 19.66 91.25
N GLU A 508 -38.82 19.03 91.55
CA GLU A 508 -38.52 18.61 92.93
C GLU A 508 -38.22 19.82 93.85
N ILE A 509 -37.59 20.88 93.33
CA ILE A 509 -37.43 22.16 94.03
C ILE A 509 -38.81 22.79 94.32
N VAL A 510 -39.74 22.75 93.36
CA VAL A 510 -41.12 23.25 93.56
C VAL A 510 -41.87 22.38 94.60
N LYS A 511 -41.76 21.05 94.56
CA LYS A 511 -42.32 20.17 95.60
C LYS A 511 -41.73 20.47 96.98
N GLN A 512 -40.43 20.72 97.08
CA GLN A 512 -39.79 21.05 98.35
C GLN A 512 -40.27 22.38 98.91
N LYS A 513 -40.48 23.39 98.05
CA LYS A 513 -41.14 24.65 98.43
C LYS A 513 -42.61 24.43 98.85
N ASN A 514 -43.36 23.60 98.13
CA ASN A 514 -44.75 23.28 98.49
C ASN A 514 -44.84 22.60 99.85
N ARG A 515 -43.97 21.61 100.13
CA ARG A 515 -43.84 20.98 101.46
C ARG A 515 -43.48 21.98 102.55
N GLN A 516 -42.60 22.95 102.27
CA GLN A 516 -42.26 24.01 103.21
C GLN A 516 -43.50 24.89 103.52
N GLN A 517 -44.28 25.23 102.49
CA GLN A 517 -45.54 25.97 102.64
C GLN A 517 -46.65 25.15 103.31
N GLU A 518 -46.70 23.83 103.12
CA GLU A 518 -47.61 22.92 103.84
C GLU A 518 -47.29 22.90 105.35
N ILE A 519 -46.01 22.85 105.72
CA ILE A 519 -45.55 22.94 107.11
C ILE A 519 -45.86 24.33 107.69
N GLU A 520 -45.58 25.41 106.96
CA GLU A 520 -45.87 26.79 107.38
C GLU A 520 -47.38 27.02 107.56
N ASN A 521 -48.22 26.44 106.70
CA ASN A 521 -49.69 26.43 106.89
C ASN A 521 -50.12 25.57 108.09
N MET A 522 -49.48 24.43 108.37
CA MET A 522 -49.75 23.64 109.59
C MET A 522 -49.40 24.41 110.87
N GLU A 523 -48.28 25.13 110.89
CA GLU A 523 -47.88 25.97 112.02
C GLU A 523 -48.85 27.16 112.19
N LEU A 524 -49.28 27.80 111.10
CA LEU A 524 -50.30 28.84 111.13
C LEU A 524 -51.67 28.32 111.57
N GLN A 525 -52.10 27.13 111.11
CA GLN A 525 -53.37 26.53 111.53
C GLN A 525 -53.33 26.16 113.02
N SER A 526 -52.27 25.48 113.49
CA SER A 526 -52.11 25.16 114.91
C SER A 526 -52.12 26.43 115.78
N ARG A 527 -51.59 27.54 115.26
CA ARG A 527 -51.61 28.85 115.91
C ARG A 527 -52.98 29.54 115.87
N VAL A 528 -53.83 29.26 114.89
CA VAL A 528 -55.26 29.63 114.89
C VAL A 528 -56.01 28.79 115.92
N ASP A 529 -55.85 27.47 115.91
CA ASP A 529 -56.53 26.54 116.83
C ASP A 529 -56.26 26.93 118.31
N ASN A 530 -55.00 27.23 118.65
CA ASN A 530 -54.61 27.71 119.98
C ASN A 530 -55.24 29.07 120.35
N LEU A 531 -55.48 29.96 119.37
CA LEU A 531 -56.15 31.24 119.61
C LEU A 531 -57.67 31.06 119.77
N GLU A 532 -58.28 30.13 119.03
CA GLU A 532 -59.69 29.80 119.18
C GLU A 532 -59.99 29.15 120.54
N ASP A 533 -59.18 28.18 120.98
CA ASP A 533 -59.29 27.59 122.33
C ASP A 533 -59.14 28.66 123.43
N HIS A 534 -58.18 29.58 123.27
CA HIS A 534 -57.95 30.67 124.22
C HIS A 534 -59.10 31.71 124.21
N LEU A 535 -59.81 31.87 123.09
CA LEU A 535 -61.01 32.69 122.99
C LEU A 535 -62.22 32.00 123.66
N VAL A 536 -62.41 30.70 123.40
CA VAL A 536 -63.45 29.86 124.02
C VAL A 536 -63.29 29.80 125.55
N GLY A 537 -62.06 29.75 126.04
CA GLY A 537 -61.76 29.88 127.47
C GLY A 537 -62.25 31.22 128.04
N LYS A 538 -61.98 32.33 127.35
CA LYS A 538 -62.41 33.68 127.79
C LYS A 538 -63.92 33.91 127.73
N VAL A 539 -64.62 33.29 126.77
CA VAL A 539 -66.10 33.31 126.73
C VAL A 539 -66.68 32.61 127.96
N LYS A 540 -66.16 31.43 128.32
CA LYS A 540 -66.64 30.67 129.50
C LYS A 540 -66.38 31.40 130.83
N GLU A 541 -65.26 32.11 130.97
CA GLU A 541 -65.00 32.99 132.11
C GLU A 541 -66.05 34.12 132.23
N ALA A 542 -66.43 34.73 131.09
CA ALA A 542 -67.40 35.82 131.05
C ALA A 542 -68.83 35.36 131.37
N GLU A 543 -69.26 34.20 130.86
CA GLU A 543 -70.55 33.60 131.19
C GLU A 543 -70.67 33.28 132.69
N GLN A 544 -69.60 32.71 133.27
CA GLN A 544 -69.56 32.38 134.70
C GLN A 544 -69.65 33.65 135.57
N ALA A 545 -68.97 34.74 135.17
CA ALA A 545 -69.08 36.03 135.84
C ALA A 545 -70.52 36.58 135.80
N ALA A 546 -71.18 36.56 134.64
CA ALA A 546 -72.55 37.04 134.47
C ALA A 546 -73.56 36.28 135.35
N ILE A 547 -73.39 34.95 135.50
CA ILE A 547 -74.21 34.13 136.39
C ILE A 547 -74.05 34.54 137.86
N THR A 548 -72.82 34.82 138.33
CA THR A 548 -72.60 35.25 139.72
C THR A 548 -73.19 36.64 140.01
N LEU A 549 -73.11 37.57 139.05
CA LEU A 549 -73.66 38.93 139.18
C LEU A 549 -75.18 38.89 139.40
N LYS A 550 -75.88 38.08 138.61
CA LYS A 550 -77.33 37.86 138.69
C LYS A 550 -77.79 37.21 140.00
N GLN A 551 -76.91 36.48 140.69
CA GLN A 551 -77.18 35.94 142.04
C GLN A 551 -76.99 36.97 143.16
N PHE A 552 -76.25 38.07 142.93
CA PHE A 552 -76.11 39.16 143.90
C PHE A 552 -77.30 40.12 143.84
N GLU A 553 -77.80 40.48 142.65
CA GLU A 553 -79.01 41.31 142.45
C GLU A 553 -80.21 40.74 143.24
N LEU A 554 -80.43 39.43 143.13
CA LEU A 554 -81.49 38.68 143.84
C LEU A 554 -81.32 38.60 145.37
N LYS A 555 -80.15 38.99 145.91
CA LYS A 555 -79.92 39.15 147.36
C LYS A 555 -80.16 40.60 147.82
N VAL A 556 -79.76 41.59 147.02
CA VAL A 556 -79.98 43.02 147.34
C VAL A 556 -81.48 43.32 147.48
N ALA A 557 -82.31 42.88 146.53
CA ALA A 557 -83.75 43.09 146.57
C ALA A 557 -84.43 42.56 147.85
N LYS A 558 -83.90 41.49 148.46
CA LYS A 558 -84.41 40.89 149.70
C LYS A 558 -83.97 41.64 150.96
N LEU A 559 -82.88 42.40 150.91
CA LEU A 559 -82.41 43.23 152.01
C LEU A 559 -83.23 44.54 152.09
N GLU A 560 -83.56 45.15 150.96
CA GLU A 560 -84.43 46.34 150.94
C GLU A 560 -85.85 46.06 151.51
N GLU A 561 -86.38 44.85 151.31
CA GLU A 561 -87.67 44.45 151.88
C GLU A 561 -87.60 44.28 153.41
N ALA A 562 -86.44 43.88 153.95
CA ALA A 562 -86.20 43.89 155.40
C ALA A 562 -86.08 45.32 155.95
N GLU A 563 -85.40 46.22 155.22
CA GLU A 563 -85.23 47.64 155.57
C GLU A 563 -86.59 48.35 155.74
N ARG A 564 -87.51 48.14 154.78
CA ARG A 564 -88.89 48.67 154.81
C ARG A 564 -89.72 48.18 156.00
N ASN A 565 -89.34 47.05 156.62
CA ASN A 565 -89.98 46.54 157.83
C ASN A 565 -89.34 47.10 159.11
N ARG A 566 -88.01 47.28 159.15
CA ARG A 566 -87.32 48.01 160.24
C ARG A 566 -87.86 49.42 160.41
N GLU A 567 -88.03 50.15 159.30
CA GLU A 567 -88.53 51.52 159.29
C GLU A 567 -89.96 51.71 159.85
N LYS A 568 -90.80 50.66 159.82
CA LYS A 568 -92.14 50.70 160.44
C LYS A 568 -92.05 50.55 161.97
N ILE A 569 -91.12 49.71 162.45
CA ILE A 569 -90.89 49.49 163.88
C ILE A 569 -90.39 50.80 164.53
N GLU A 570 -89.40 51.47 163.93
CA GLU A 570 -88.85 52.74 164.45
C GLU A 570 -89.85 53.91 164.50
N ARG A 571 -90.90 53.89 163.67
CA ARG A 571 -91.99 54.90 163.74
C ARG A 571 -92.95 54.58 164.90
N ASN A 572 -93.28 53.31 165.10
CA ASN A 572 -94.07 52.88 166.26
C ASN A 572 -93.31 53.09 167.59
N GLU A 573 -91.99 52.87 167.60
CA GLU A 573 -91.14 53.10 168.78
C GLU A 573 -91.10 54.58 169.19
N ARG A 574 -91.05 55.50 168.21
CA ARG A 574 -91.18 56.95 168.48
C ARG A 574 -92.54 57.31 169.08
N ILE A 575 -93.61 56.64 168.67
CA ILE A 575 -94.95 56.82 169.25
C ILE A 575 -95.02 56.26 170.68
N LEU A 576 -94.32 55.15 171.01
CA LEU A 576 -94.19 54.69 172.40
C LEU A 576 -93.32 55.63 173.25
N LYS A 577 -92.24 56.19 172.69
CA LYS A 577 -91.41 57.17 173.39
C LYS A 577 -92.15 58.48 173.71
N SER A 578 -93.17 58.83 172.93
CA SER A 578 -94.13 59.90 173.27
C SER A 578 -94.94 59.64 174.54
N ASN A 579 -95.11 58.37 174.94
CA ASN A 579 -95.89 57.99 176.13
C ASN A 579 -95.02 57.70 177.36
N LEU A 580 -93.71 57.50 177.19
CA LEU A 580 -92.80 57.21 178.31
C LEU A 580 -92.40 58.48 179.06
N LEU A 581 -92.03 59.54 178.33
CA LEU A 581 -91.65 60.83 178.93
C LEU A 581 -92.82 61.51 179.66
N ASP A 582 -94.02 61.47 179.08
CA ASP A 582 -95.28 61.94 179.70
C ASP A 582 -95.62 61.21 181.01
N LEU A 583 -95.00 60.06 181.30
CA LEU A 583 -95.15 59.29 182.53
C LEU A 583 -93.95 59.41 183.48
N GLU A 584 -92.72 59.53 182.98
CA GLU A 584 -91.54 59.79 183.82
C GLU A 584 -91.58 61.19 184.46
N GLU A 585 -92.06 62.22 183.74
CA GLU A 585 -92.15 63.57 184.31
C GLU A 585 -93.23 63.65 185.42
N GLN A 586 -94.36 62.93 185.27
CA GLN A 586 -95.39 62.78 186.32
C GLN A 586 -94.87 62.12 187.61
N LEU A 587 -93.82 61.29 187.52
CA LEU A 587 -93.20 60.63 188.68
C LEU A 587 -92.21 61.54 189.43
N SER A 588 -91.58 62.48 188.73
CA SER A 588 -90.54 63.37 189.29
C SER A 588 -91.08 64.58 190.07
N GLU A 589 -92.27 65.09 189.74
CA GLU A 589 -92.88 66.23 190.47
C GLU A 589 -93.30 65.86 191.92
N LYS A 590 -93.49 64.56 192.23
CA LYS A 590 -94.09 64.13 193.51
C LYS A 590 -93.25 63.27 194.45
N ASN A 591 -92.26 62.50 193.96
CA ASN A 591 -91.37 61.78 194.89
C ASN A 591 -90.28 62.70 195.51
N LYS A 592 -90.04 63.88 194.92
CA LYS A 592 -89.50 65.04 195.66
C LYS A 592 -90.40 65.40 196.84
N THR A 593 -91.65 65.71 196.51
CA THR A 593 -92.62 66.43 197.33
C THR A 593 -93.11 65.65 198.56
N ILE A 594 -92.77 64.35 198.68
CA ILE A 594 -92.71 63.65 199.98
C ILE A 594 -91.34 62.99 200.20
N LYS A 595 -90.32 63.84 200.37
CA LYS A 595 -89.25 63.66 201.37
C LYS A 595 -88.50 64.97 201.59
N VAL A 596 -88.30 65.67 200.47
CA VAL A 596 -87.72 67.00 200.33
C VAL A 596 -88.56 67.68 199.23
N LEU A 597 -89.80 68.18 199.42
CA LEU A 597 -90.42 68.85 200.58
C LEU A 597 -89.96 68.35 201.94
N GLN A 598 -89.02 69.02 202.62
CA GLN A 598 -88.53 70.42 202.63
C GLN A 598 -88.42 71.24 201.31
N GLN A 599 -87.84 70.74 200.20
CA GLN A 599 -88.02 71.36 198.87
C GLN A 599 -89.44 71.14 198.33
N ARG A 600 -90.40 71.90 198.88
CA ARG A 600 -91.62 72.30 198.18
C ARG A 600 -91.20 72.93 196.84
N LEU A 601 -92.15 73.07 195.92
CA LEU A 601 -92.09 73.78 194.64
C LEU A 601 -91.85 72.90 193.41
N THR A 602 -92.75 72.95 192.42
CA THR A 602 -94.16 73.43 192.45
C THR A 602 -94.80 72.82 191.22
N ASP A 603 -95.87 72.05 191.37
CA ASP A 603 -97.22 72.60 191.39
C ASP A 603 -97.47 73.53 190.18
N MET A 604 -98.05 72.97 189.13
CA MET A 604 -99.19 73.50 188.33
C MET A 604 -98.98 73.61 186.79
N LYS A 605 -99.94 73.28 185.91
CA LYS A 605 -101.32 72.72 186.07
C LYS A 605 -102.10 72.57 184.74
N LYS A 606 -102.57 71.34 184.43
CA LYS A 606 -103.69 70.97 183.53
C LYS A 606 -103.58 71.21 181.99
N THR A 607 -104.41 70.44 181.27
CA THR A 607 -105.05 70.71 179.93
C THR A 607 -104.20 70.40 178.68
N LEU A 608 -104.56 69.64 177.61
CA LEU A 608 -105.64 68.70 177.15
C LEU A 608 -106.17 69.04 175.70
N GLN A 609 -106.40 68.01 174.84
CA GLN A 609 -107.44 67.85 173.74
C GLN A 609 -107.20 68.11 172.19
N ARG A 610 -107.33 67.03 171.34
CA ARG A 610 -108.02 66.81 169.98
C ARG A 610 -107.39 67.01 168.51
N GLU A 611 -107.05 65.89 167.81
CA GLU A 611 -107.48 65.28 166.45
C GLU A 611 -107.21 65.77 164.91
N LEU A 612 -106.65 64.88 163.98
CA LEU A 612 -106.85 64.57 162.45
C LEU A 612 -105.97 65.04 161.12
N LYS A 613 -105.09 64.18 160.41
CA LYS A 613 -104.85 63.83 158.87
C LYS A 613 -103.75 64.35 157.73
N ILE A 614 -103.36 63.49 156.68
CA ILE A 614 -102.89 63.52 155.15
C ILE A 614 -101.43 63.76 154.38
N PRO A 615 -101.03 63.09 153.18
CA PRO A 615 -99.77 63.24 152.25
C PRO A 615 -99.73 62.95 150.62
N SER A 616 -98.62 63.07 149.75
CA SER A 616 -98.40 62.64 148.23
C SER A 616 -97.00 62.84 147.39
N SER A 617 -96.67 62.23 146.15
CA SER A 617 -95.49 62.43 145.09
C SER A 617 -95.45 61.45 143.78
N SER A 618 -94.62 61.29 142.64
CA SER A 618 -93.48 61.87 141.71
C SER A 618 -93.02 61.01 140.38
N LEU A 619 -92.24 61.45 139.29
CA LEU A 619 -91.82 60.81 137.90
C LEU A 619 -90.53 61.44 137.08
N ASP A 620 -89.86 61.22 135.85
CA ASP A 620 -89.46 60.27 134.64
C ASP A 620 -88.38 60.94 133.59
N SER A 621 -87.69 60.63 132.38
CA SER A 621 -87.26 59.63 131.24
C SER A 621 -85.97 60.14 130.36
N ASP A 622 -85.32 59.88 129.12
CA ASP A 622 -85.22 59.13 127.74
C ASP A 622 -83.77 59.34 126.94
N ALA A 623 -83.18 59.08 125.67
CA ALA A 623 -83.26 58.44 124.25
C ALA A 623 -81.90 58.43 123.30
N GLU A 624 -81.75 57.93 121.98
CA GLU A 624 -80.46 57.79 121.06
C GLU A 624 -80.47 57.60 119.41
N ALA A 625 -79.34 57.44 118.58
CA ALA A 625 -79.14 57.53 117.01
C ALA A 625 -78.08 56.63 116.09
N SER A 626 -77.73 56.88 114.74
CA SER A 626 -76.83 56.05 113.73
C SER A 626 -76.33 56.58 112.25
N ALA A 627 -75.52 55.87 111.34
CA ALA A 627 -74.84 56.32 109.99
C ALA A 627 -74.37 55.31 108.76
N ALA A 628 -73.72 55.72 107.56
CA ALA A 628 -73.25 54.94 106.27
C ALA A 628 -72.13 55.64 105.28
N ILE A 629 -71.59 55.38 104.00
CA ILE A 629 -71.58 54.54 102.67
C ILE A 629 -70.38 54.96 101.60
N LEU A 630 -69.90 54.62 100.31
CA LEU A 630 -69.75 53.62 99.09
C LEU A 630 -68.49 53.96 98.09
N ASN A 631 -68.10 53.70 96.75
CA ASN A 631 -68.50 53.21 95.31
C ASN A 631 -67.31 52.97 94.17
N PRO A 632 -67.48 52.61 92.81
CA PRO A 632 -66.46 52.04 91.77
C PRO A 632 -66.22 52.60 90.24
N SER A 633 -65.65 51.86 89.18
CA SER A 633 -65.09 52.31 87.78
C SER A 633 -65.10 51.35 86.45
N SER A 634 -64.54 51.67 85.20
CA SER A 634 -64.67 50.92 83.82
C SER A 634 -63.67 51.10 82.53
N SER A 635 -63.90 50.54 81.27
CA SER A 635 -63.06 50.54 79.93
C SER A 635 -63.72 49.84 78.62
N LYS A 636 -63.32 49.66 77.28
CA LYS A 636 -62.34 50.08 76.13
C LYS A 636 -62.56 49.35 74.67
N THR A 637 -62.02 49.78 73.45
CA THR A 637 -61.77 49.11 72.03
C THR A 637 -62.71 49.31 70.72
N VAL A 638 -62.58 48.99 69.35
CA VAL A 638 -61.56 48.74 68.17
C VAL A 638 -62.18 48.50 66.65
N THR A 639 -61.42 48.55 65.48
CA THR A 639 -61.54 47.96 64.02
C THR A 639 -62.03 48.65 62.65
N ALA A 640 -61.75 48.06 61.42
CA ALA A 640 -61.97 48.57 59.98
C ALA A 640 -62.12 47.50 58.77
N LYS A 641 -62.23 47.85 57.43
CA LYS A 641 -62.68 46.95 56.25
C LYS A 641 -62.45 47.38 54.71
N HIS A 642 -62.32 46.43 53.70
CA HIS A 642 -62.97 46.31 52.30
C HIS A 642 -62.29 46.41 50.84
N ASN A 643 -62.51 45.39 49.95
CA ASN A 643 -62.90 45.25 48.48
C ASN A 643 -62.13 45.50 47.11
N ASN A 644 -62.26 44.51 46.18
CA ASN A 644 -62.47 44.41 44.68
C ASN A 644 -61.64 45.07 43.53
N SER A 645 -61.18 44.28 42.50
CA SER A 645 -61.66 44.24 41.06
C SER A 645 -60.78 43.33 40.13
N ARG A 646 -61.05 43.25 38.80
CA ARG A 646 -60.52 42.25 37.81
C ARG A 646 -60.35 42.79 36.36
N GLU A 647 -59.58 42.06 35.53
CA GLU A 647 -59.33 42.15 34.05
C GLU A 647 -58.09 43.01 33.67
N ASP A 648 -57.27 42.67 32.65
CA ASP A 648 -57.57 42.14 31.29
C ASP A 648 -56.51 41.12 30.74
N ASP A 649 -56.78 40.42 29.61
CA ASP A 649 -55.91 39.37 29.01
C ASP A 649 -55.88 39.37 27.46
N VAL A 650 -54.79 39.87 26.85
CA VAL A 650 -54.54 39.76 25.39
C VAL A 650 -53.04 39.66 25.04
N ASN A 651 -52.51 38.45 24.78
CA ASN A 651 -51.44 38.27 23.77
C ASN A 651 -51.20 36.83 23.25
N PHE A 652 -51.28 35.80 24.12
CA PHE A 652 -50.70 34.48 23.82
C PHE A 652 -51.31 33.71 22.62
N LYS A 653 -52.54 34.04 22.22
CA LYS A 653 -53.23 33.35 21.11
C LYS A 653 -52.66 33.72 19.73
N TYR A 654 -52.24 34.98 19.54
CA TYR A 654 -51.56 35.41 18.32
C TYR A 654 -50.10 34.93 18.29
N LEU A 655 -49.38 35.05 19.41
CA LEU A 655 -47.98 34.66 19.52
C LEU A 655 -47.76 33.18 19.12
N LYS A 656 -48.63 32.28 19.60
CA LYS A 656 -48.61 30.86 19.21
C LYS A 656 -48.82 30.64 17.71
N HIS A 657 -49.68 31.45 17.06
CA HIS A 657 -49.97 31.30 15.63
C HIS A 657 -48.83 31.86 14.75
N VAL A 658 -48.19 32.95 15.17
CA VAL A 658 -46.99 33.50 14.49
C VAL A 658 -45.81 32.54 14.60
N LEU A 659 -45.54 31.97 15.78
CA LEU A 659 -44.49 30.97 15.98
C LEU A 659 -44.72 29.69 15.17
N ILE A 660 -45.95 29.15 15.16
CA ILE A 660 -46.29 27.98 14.34
C ILE A 660 -46.09 28.30 12.85
N LYS A 661 -46.57 29.45 12.37
CA LYS A 661 -46.37 29.83 10.96
C LYS A 661 -44.89 29.99 10.61
N PHE A 662 -44.09 30.64 11.45
CA PHE A 662 -42.64 30.76 11.25
C PHE A 662 -41.92 29.40 11.16
N LEU A 663 -42.36 28.42 11.95
CA LEU A 663 -41.79 27.06 11.95
C LEU A 663 -42.32 26.14 10.83
N THR A 664 -43.39 26.52 10.11
CA THR A 664 -43.99 25.69 9.05
C THR A 664 -44.06 26.35 7.66
N SER A 665 -43.75 27.65 7.56
CA SER A 665 -43.58 28.35 6.28
C SER A 665 -42.30 27.90 5.57
N ARG A 666 -42.25 28.07 4.25
CA ARG A 666 -41.02 27.88 3.47
C ARG A 666 -39.97 28.94 3.85
N GLU A 667 -38.70 28.61 3.67
CA GLU A 667 -37.57 29.36 4.22
C GLU A 667 -37.57 30.85 3.81
N TYR A 668 -37.96 31.15 2.56
CA TYR A 668 -38.03 32.52 2.04
C TYR A 668 -39.21 33.35 2.61
N GLU A 669 -40.26 32.69 3.10
CA GLU A 669 -41.34 33.35 3.85
C GLU A 669 -40.92 33.56 5.31
N ALA A 670 -40.21 32.60 5.92
CA ALA A 670 -39.70 32.71 7.28
C ALA A 670 -38.74 33.90 7.44
N LEU A 671 -37.87 34.16 6.44
CA LEU A 671 -36.95 35.30 6.44
C LEU A 671 -37.66 36.66 6.61
N HIS A 672 -38.84 36.82 5.99
CA HIS A 672 -39.67 38.03 6.11
C HIS A 672 -40.42 38.12 7.46
N LEU A 673 -40.60 36.99 8.15
CA LEU A 673 -41.27 36.91 9.45
C LEU A 673 -40.31 37.11 10.62
N THR A 674 -38.99 36.91 10.45
CA THR A 674 -37.93 37.12 11.47
C THR A 674 -38.13 38.40 12.28
N ARG A 675 -38.30 39.54 11.61
CA ARG A 675 -38.45 40.86 12.24
C ARG A 675 -39.75 41.04 13.02
N ALA A 676 -40.81 40.35 12.63
CA ALA A 676 -42.06 40.32 13.39
C ALA A 676 -41.92 39.44 14.65
N VAL A 677 -41.21 38.30 14.55
CA VAL A 677 -40.91 37.42 15.69
C VAL A 677 -40.00 38.13 16.71
N ALA A 678 -38.93 38.77 16.27
CA ALA A 678 -38.01 39.53 17.13
C ALA A 678 -38.73 40.67 17.88
N THR A 679 -39.61 41.41 17.20
CA THR A 679 -40.40 42.48 17.82
C THR A 679 -41.42 41.95 18.85
N LEU A 680 -42.04 40.80 18.59
CA LEU A 680 -43.05 40.18 19.48
C LEU A 680 -42.47 39.41 20.67
N LEU A 681 -41.20 39.00 20.61
CA LEU A 681 -40.49 38.28 21.67
C LEU A 681 -39.39 39.10 22.37
N HIS A 682 -39.23 40.37 21.98
CA HIS A 682 -38.20 41.28 22.50
C HIS A 682 -36.77 40.74 22.44
N PHE A 683 -36.40 40.14 21.30
CA PHE A 683 -35.03 39.69 21.04
C PHE A 683 -34.05 40.87 20.98
N SER A 684 -32.81 40.64 21.40
CA SER A 684 -31.69 41.58 21.19
C SER A 684 -31.24 41.63 19.72
N PRO A 685 -30.53 42.69 19.28
CA PRO A 685 -30.01 42.78 17.92
C PRO A 685 -29.07 41.62 17.54
N GLU A 686 -28.25 41.15 18.49
CA GLU A 686 -27.43 39.94 18.32
C GLU A 686 -28.27 38.68 18.06
N GLU A 687 -29.40 38.51 18.76
CA GLU A 687 -30.27 37.33 18.63
C GLU A 687 -31.08 37.37 17.31
N GLU A 688 -31.60 38.55 16.90
CA GLU A 688 -32.25 38.71 15.60
C GLU A 688 -31.27 38.42 14.45
N ARG A 689 -30.03 38.94 14.53
CA ARG A 689 -28.97 38.66 13.55
C ARG A 689 -28.61 37.18 13.50
N LEU A 690 -28.45 36.52 14.65
CA LEU A 690 -28.12 35.10 14.72
C LEU A 690 -29.23 34.20 14.12
N LEU A 691 -30.50 34.60 14.29
CA LEU A 691 -31.64 33.92 13.68
C LEU A 691 -31.64 34.08 12.15
N GLN A 692 -31.35 35.29 11.64
CA GLN A 692 -31.27 35.56 10.21
C GLN A 692 -30.09 34.83 9.55
N GLU A 693 -28.88 34.89 10.13
CA GLU A 693 -27.70 34.17 9.65
C GLU A 693 -27.93 32.64 9.59
N THR A 694 -28.71 32.10 10.54
CA THR A 694 -29.08 30.67 10.57
C THR A 694 -30.09 30.29 9.47
N LEU A 695 -30.96 31.21 9.05
CA LEU A 695 -31.87 31.01 7.91
C LEU A 695 -31.14 31.16 6.57
N GLU A 696 -30.30 32.18 6.41
CA GLU A 696 -29.51 32.39 5.19
C GLU A 696 -28.51 31.26 4.95
N TRP A 697 -27.89 30.74 6.03
CA TRP A 697 -27.05 29.54 5.96
C TRP A 697 -27.80 28.33 5.38
N LYS A 698 -29.05 28.11 5.78
CA LYS A 698 -29.87 27.00 5.25
C LYS A 698 -30.25 27.15 3.77
N MET A 699 -30.22 28.36 3.21
CA MET A 699 -30.46 28.60 1.78
C MET A 699 -29.19 28.48 0.93
N SER A 700 -28.00 28.68 1.53
CA SER A 700 -26.74 28.76 0.79
C SER A 700 -25.98 27.43 0.78
N TRP A 701 -25.87 26.81 -0.40
CA TRP A 701 -25.15 25.54 -0.60
C TRP A 701 -23.66 25.60 -0.20
N PHE A 702 -23.08 26.81 -0.12
CA PHE A 702 -21.67 27.05 0.24
C PHE A 702 -21.51 27.90 1.51
N GLY A 703 -22.56 28.05 2.33
CA GLY A 703 -22.50 28.81 3.57
C GLY A 703 -21.78 28.07 4.70
N THR A 704 -20.94 28.78 5.46
CA THR A 704 -20.37 28.28 6.73
C THR A 704 -21.43 28.35 7.83
N ARG A 705 -21.56 27.29 8.65
CA ARG A 705 -22.60 27.22 9.69
C ARG A 705 -22.36 28.25 10.81
N PRO A 706 -23.38 29.07 11.20
CA PRO A 706 -23.26 30.02 12.31
C PRO A 706 -22.89 29.35 13.64
N ASN A 707 -22.06 30.03 14.43
CA ASN A 707 -21.46 29.47 15.64
C ASN A 707 -22.40 29.58 16.85
N LEU A 708 -23.39 28.70 16.91
CA LEU A 708 -24.27 28.53 18.06
C LEU A 708 -23.48 27.99 19.26
N GLY A 709 -23.40 28.79 20.33
CA GLY A 709 -22.68 28.44 21.56
C GLY A 709 -23.19 27.14 22.21
N PHE A 710 -22.33 26.48 22.99
CA PHE A 710 -22.54 25.12 23.50
C PHE A 710 -23.69 24.99 24.54
N GLY A 711 -24.93 24.93 24.04
CA GLY A 711 -26.11 24.49 24.78
C GLY A 711 -26.51 23.06 24.41
N GLN A 712 -26.46 22.15 25.40
CA GLN A 712 -27.08 20.80 25.42
C GLN A 712 -27.10 19.99 24.10
N THR A 713 -26.08 19.17 23.90
CA THR A 713 -25.93 18.25 22.75
C THR A 713 -26.77 16.97 22.88
N ALA A 714 -28.09 17.07 22.69
CA ALA A 714 -28.93 15.90 22.45
C ALA A 714 -28.55 15.23 21.11
N LYS A 715 -28.15 13.95 21.14
CA LYS A 715 -27.85 13.17 19.93
C LYS A 715 -29.12 12.71 19.21
N ALA A 716 -29.03 12.53 17.90
CA ALA A 716 -30.15 12.22 17.02
C ALA A 716 -30.77 10.82 17.27
N ILE A 717 -32.06 10.71 16.97
CA ILE A 717 -32.78 9.44 16.82
C ILE A 717 -32.69 9.03 15.33
N PRO A 718 -32.25 7.80 14.98
CA PRO A 718 -32.21 7.30 13.60
C PRO A 718 -33.63 6.96 13.08
N PRO A 719 -33.82 6.81 11.75
CA PRO A 719 -35.14 6.70 11.14
C PRO A 719 -35.81 5.33 11.32
N SER A 720 -37.14 5.34 11.15
CA SER A 720 -38.02 4.20 10.91
C SER A 720 -38.90 4.48 9.71
#